data_AF-A0A6N7PEN5-F1
#
_entry.id   AF-A0A6N7PEN5-F1
#
_cell.length_a   1.000
_cell.length_b   1.000
_cell.length_c   1.000
_cell.angle_alpha   90.00
_cell.angle_beta   90.00
_cell.angle_gamma   90.00
#
_symmetry.space_group_name_H-M   'P 1'
#
loop_
_entity.id
_entity.type
_entity.pdbx_description
1 polymer ?
#
loop_
_entity_poly.entity_id
_entity_poly.type
_entity_poly.pdbx_seq_one_letter_code
_entity_poly.pdbx_strand_id
1 'polypeptide(L)'
;MPKDTSIKSVLIIGSGPIIIGQACEFDYSGSQAARSIREEGIEVILINSNPATIMTDPMMADRVYLLPLTVESIEQILEENQIDAVLPTMGGQTALNLCKEVDELGIWEKFNVRLIGVDIKAIDKAEDREQFRQWMIQLGIPVAPARTANSLLEGKEFAQEIGFPLVIRPSFTLGGTGGGFVHGKDDLDEALDRGLKASPMHEVLVEKAVLGWKEYELELLRDKNDNVVIICTVENLDPMGIHTGDSITVAPAMTLSDTAYQDMRNKAIMMMRQLGNFAGGCNVQFAMNPENEELIAIEINPRVSRSSALASKATGYPIAKIAAKLAIGYTLDELENQITKTTSAFFEPALDYVIVKMPRWNFDKFKGADDTLGLQMKSVGEVMAIGRTFTEALQKACQSLENDAVGLGYYGKSLLKSEQLIEKLKRPTWDRIFRIKDALMEGMSVKTIHQHTLIDRWFLHQINDIVTVEKQLLEHDLESVPFDLLKEAKQMGFSDKQLSILFTNCEEDEVYEKRKALGITRTYKMVDTCAAEFEAKTPYFYSTFDTENESIPSDKKKVIVLGSGPNRIGQGIEFDYCCVHGLQAIQECGYEAIMVNCNPETVSTDFDMANKLYFEPVYWEHLWEIVELEKPEGVIVQLGGQTALKLAKRLTEKGIKIIGTSFDSMDIAEDRGRFSDRLKELGIPFPKYGTAFNTDDAIEVAKEVGYPVLVRPSYVLGGQRMRIVINEEELEKSVLSLLKHLPGNKILIDHFLDRCQEAEIDAIFDGENFHVMGVMEHIEPAGIHSGDSNAVLPAFNLSQLIVTTMEYYSEKIARALNIKGLINIQFAIKDGQVFVIEANPRASRTTPFIAKAYQVPYLNIATKVMLGANKLTDFKIEKNLKGFAIKEPVFSFNKFPGVNKELGPEMKSTGEAIRFIKDLRDPYFRTLYKERSMHLSK
;
A
#
# COMPACT_ATOMS: atom_id res chain seq x y z
N MET A 1 -8.83 37.60 -12.75
CA MET A 1 -8.93 36.37 -11.94
C MET A 1 -7.59 35.68 -12.00
N PRO A 2 -7.17 35.03 -10.91
CA PRO A 2 -5.81 34.51 -10.82
C PRO A 2 -5.52 33.25 -11.64
N LYS A 3 -6.53 32.39 -11.82
CA LYS A 3 -6.52 31.23 -12.72
C LYS A 3 -6.21 31.64 -14.17
N ASP A 4 -5.38 30.87 -14.87
CA ASP A 4 -5.15 31.04 -16.30
C ASP A 4 -6.41 30.64 -17.09
N THR A 5 -7.13 31.66 -17.58
CA THR A 5 -8.39 31.48 -18.32
C THR A 5 -8.19 30.95 -19.74
N SER A 6 -6.94 30.83 -20.21
CA SER A 6 -6.64 30.20 -21.49
C SER A 6 -6.61 28.67 -21.43
N ILE A 7 -6.55 28.07 -20.24
CA ILE A 7 -6.62 26.61 -20.04
C ILE A 7 -8.10 26.24 -19.82
N LYS A 8 -8.67 25.49 -20.75
CA LYS A 8 -10.05 24.97 -20.68
C LYS A 8 -10.07 23.46 -20.57
N SER A 9 -9.02 22.77 -21.01
CA SER A 9 -8.87 21.32 -20.87
C SER A 9 -7.46 20.93 -20.44
N VAL A 10 -7.37 19.93 -19.56
CA VAL A 10 -6.09 19.39 -19.05
C VAL A 10 -6.07 17.88 -19.21
N LEU A 11 -5.00 17.35 -19.78
CA LEU A 11 -4.65 15.92 -19.76
C LEU A 11 -3.81 15.60 -18.52
N ILE A 12 -4.28 14.68 -17.69
CA ILE A 12 -3.52 14.12 -16.56
C ILE A 12 -3.01 12.73 -16.95
N ILE A 13 -1.70 12.51 -16.80
CA ILE A 13 -1.07 11.21 -17.03
C ILE A 13 -0.94 10.49 -15.68
N GLY A 14 -1.61 9.34 -15.54
CA GLY A 14 -1.53 8.48 -14.36
C GLY A 14 -0.24 7.63 -14.29
N SER A 15 -0.08 6.88 -13.21
CA SER A 15 1.11 6.06 -12.96
C SER A 15 1.10 4.68 -13.62
N GLY A 16 -0.07 4.19 -14.02
CA GLY A 16 -0.22 2.82 -14.50
C GLY A 16 -0.39 1.83 -13.34
N PRO A 17 -0.05 0.55 -13.57
CA PRO A 17 -0.21 -0.51 -12.57
C PRO A 17 0.73 -0.34 -11.37
N ILE A 18 0.29 -0.83 -10.21
CA ILE A 18 1.06 -0.81 -8.97
C ILE A 18 2.29 -1.70 -9.07
N ILE A 19 3.47 -1.13 -8.79
CA ILE A 19 4.75 -1.83 -8.71
C ILE A 19 5.53 -1.40 -7.46
N ILE A 20 6.50 -2.22 -7.04
CA ILE A 20 7.39 -1.83 -5.94
C ILE A 20 8.13 -0.53 -6.30
N GLY A 21 7.90 0.51 -5.50
CA GLY A 21 8.45 1.85 -5.65
C GLY A 21 7.56 2.86 -6.37
N GLN A 22 6.43 2.43 -6.93
CA GLN A 22 5.41 3.30 -7.53
C GLN A 22 4.02 2.69 -7.27
N ALA A 23 3.38 3.11 -6.17
CA ALA A 23 2.20 2.44 -5.65
C ALA A 23 0.96 3.35 -5.60
N CYS A 24 0.16 3.25 -4.53
CA CYS A 24 -1.17 3.84 -4.45
C CYS A 24 -1.13 5.37 -4.30
N GLU A 25 0.01 5.94 -3.90
CA GLU A 25 0.21 7.37 -3.68
C GLU A 25 -0.15 8.21 -4.91
N PHE A 26 -0.07 7.62 -6.12
CA PHE A 26 -0.40 8.27 -7.38
C PHE A 26 -1.88 8.15 -7.77
N ASP A 27 -2.61 7.16 -7.27
CA ASP A 27 -4.07 7.18 -7.36
C ASP A 27 -4.64 8.26 -6.43
N TYR A 28 -4.11 8.35 -5.20
CA TYR A 28 -4.44 9.42 -4.27
C TYR A 28 -4.15 10.80 -4.87
N SER A 29 -2.91 11.02 -5.32
CA SER A 29 -2.50 12.32 -5.90
C SER A 29 -3.25 12.64 -7.19
N GLY A 30 -3.41 11.66 -8.07
CA GLY A 30 -4.15 11.79 -9.33
C GLY A 30 -5.63 12.10 -9.12
N SER A 31 -6.27 11.44 -8.15
CA SER A 31 -7.68 11.70 -7.77
C SER A 31 -7.85 13.12 -7.23
N GLN A 32 -6.95 13.57 -6.34
CA GLN A 32 -6.98 14.94 -5.84
C GLN A 32 -6.77 15.97 -6.95
N ALA A 33 -5.79 15.75 -7.83
CA ALA A 33 -5.50 16.68 -8.92
C ALA A 33 -6.69 16.78 -9.90
N ALA A 34 -7.24 15.65 -10.34
CA ALA A 34 -8.36 15.58 -11.27
C ALA A 34 -9.58 16.32 -10.71
N ARG A 35 -9.99 15.99 -9.47
CA ARG A 35 -11.11 16.66 -8.80
C ARG A 35 -10.87 18.17 -8.66
N SER A 36 -9.67 18.57 -8.26
CA SER A 36 -9.35 19.98 -7.99
C SER A 36 -9.35 20.85 -9.25
N ILE A 37 -8.89 20.31 -10.38
CA ILE A 37 -8.95 21.02 -11.67
C ILE A 37 -10.40 21.08 -12.17
N ARG A 38 -11.16 20.00 -12.01
CA ARG A 38 -12.58 19.94 -12.40
C ARG A 38 -13.45 20.93 -11.63
N GLU A 39 -13.19 21.10 -10.33
CA GLU A 39 -13.86 22.11 -9.47
C GLU A 39 -13.69 23.55 -10.01
N GLU A 40 -12.63 23.81 -10.79
CA GLU A 40 -12.37 25.10 -11.43
C GLU A 40 -13.07 25.25 -12.79
N GLY A 41 -13.90 24.29 -13.20
CA GLY A 41 -14.64 24.31 -14.47
C GLY A 41 -13.76 24.05 -15.69
N ILE A 42 -12.63 23.36 -15.53
CA ILE A 42 -11.73 22.91 -16.58
C ILE A 42 -12.06 21.44 -16.91
N GLU A 43 -12.17 21.10 -18.21
CA GLU A 43 -12.38 19.73 -18.67
C GLU A 43 -11.15 18.88 -18.35
N VAL A 44 -11.33 17.79 -17.61
CA VAL A 44 -10.24 16.88 -17.25
C VAL A 44 -10.31 15.63 -18.11
N ILE A 45 -9.23 15.39 -18.86
CA ILE A 45 -8.98 14.15 -19.58
C ILE A 45 -7.91 13.40 -18.79
N LEU A 46 -8.09 12.11 -18.56
CA LEU A 46 -7.18 11.30 -17.74
C LEU A 46 -6.85 10.00 -18.44
N ILE A 47 -5.56 9.64 -18.49
CA ILE A 47 -5.10 8.32 -18.96
C ILE A 47 -4.44 7.55 -17.81
N ASN A 48 -4.90 6.32 -17.57
CA ASN A 48 -4.26 5.38 -16.66
C ASN A 48 -4.70 3.95 -17.02
N SER A 49 -3.76 3.01 -17.15
CA SER A 49 -4.10 1.61 -17.47
C SER A 49 -4.56 0.79 -16.26
N ASN A 50 -4.44 1.29 -15.03
CA ASN A 50 -4.82 0.57 -13.82
C ASN A 50 -6.34 0.71 -13.53
N PRO A 51 -7.14 -0.36 -13.63
CA PRO A 51 -8.58 -0.31 -13.45
C PRO A 51 -9.01 -0.17 -11.98
N ALA A 52 -8.12 -0.47 -11.03
CA ALA A 52 -8.44 -0.49 -9.60
C ALA A 52 -8.28 0.88 -8.92
N THR A 53 -8.25 1.95 -9.71
CA THR A 53 -7.98 3.32 -9.25
C THR A 53 -9.26 4.14 -9.15
N ILE A 54 -9.33 5.01 -8.13
CA ILE A 54 -10.41 5.99 -7.99
C ILE A 54 -10.27 7.10 -9.03
N MET A 55 -9.03 7.48 -9.41
CA MET A 55 -8.80 8.55 -10.38
C MET A 55 -9.40 8.23 -11.77
N THR A 56 -9.61 6.95 -12.07
CA THR A 56 -10.25 6.49 -13.32
C THR A 56 -11.77 6.34 -13.18
N ASP A 57 -12.39 6.77 -12.08
CA ASP A 57 -13.86 6.81 -11.99
C ASP A 57 -14.44 7.99 -12.78
N PRO A 58 -15.62 7.83 -13.40
CA PRO A 58 -16.29 8.92 -14.13
C PRO A 58 -16.56 10.18 -13.28
N MET A 59 -16.57 10.05 -11.95
CA MET A 59 -16.73 11.21 -11.07
C MET A 59 -15.49 12.10 -11.01
N MET A 60 -14.30 11.56 -11.25
CA MET A 60 -13.02 12.27 -11.08
C MET A 60 -12.62 13.08 -12.30
N ALA A 61 -12.91 12.60 -13.50
CA ALA A 61 -12.56 13.25 -14.77
C ALA A 61 -13.75 13.26 -15.74
N ASP A 62 -13.73 14.19 -16.71
CA ASP A 62 -14.75 14.27 -17.76
C ASP A 62 -14.58 13.18 -18.81
N ARG A 63 -13.33 12.78 -19.10
CA ARG A 63 -13.00 11.65 -19.97
C ARG A 63 -11.89 10.81 -19.36
N VAL A 64 -12.11 9.50 -19.26
CA VAL A 64 -11.15 8.54 -18.71
C VAL A 64 -10.75 7.55 -19.80
N TYR A 65 -9.45 7.43 -20.02
CA TYR A 65 -8.82 6.49 -20.94
C TYR A 65 -8.09 5.40 -20.15
N LEU A 66 -8.66 4.20 -20.18
CA LEU A 66 -8.06 2.98 -19.68
C LEU A 66 -7.21 2.33 -20.79
N LEU A 67 -6.13 3.01 -21.17
CA LEU A 67 -5.20 2.63 -22.24
C LEU A 67 -3.79 2.39 -21.70
N PRO A 68 -2.96 1.58 -22.40
CA PRO A 68 -1.54 1.48 -22.10
C PRO A 68 -0.87 2.86 -22.07
N LEU A 69 0.07 3.06 -21.16
CA LEU A 69 0.81 4.32 -21.05
C LEU A 69 1.95 4.35 -22.08
N THR A 70 1.60 4.62 -23.34
CA THR A 70 2.53 4.69 -24.49
C THR A 70 2.31 5.95 -25.31
N VAL A 71 3.30 6.32 -26.13
CA VAL A 71 3.23 7.47 -27.05
C VAL A 71 2.01 7.37 -27.96
N GLU A 72 1.73 6.19 -28.52
CA GLU A 72 0.61 5.99 -29.43
C GLU A 72 -0.74 6.24 -28.75
N SER A 73 -0.85 5.90 -27.48
CA SER A 73 -2.07 6.13 -26.70
C SER A 73 -2.26 7.62 -26.41
N ILE A 74 -1.17 8.36 -26.17
CA ILE A 74 -1.21 9.82 -26.02
C ILE A 74 -1.61 10.48 -27.35
N GLU A 75 -0.99 10.08 -28.47
CA GLU A 75 -1.34 10.62 -29.79
C GLU A 75 -2.81 10.35 -30.14
N GLN A 76 -3.31 9.14 -29.88
CA GLN A 76 -4.73 8.82 -30.04
C GLN A 76 -5.64 9.78 -29.24
N ILE A 77 -5.33 10.03 -27.97
CA ILE A 77 -6.12 10.94 -27.12
C ILE A 77 -6.07 12.36 -27.68
N LEU A 78 -4.92 12.83 -28.13
CA LEU A 78 -4.78 14.17 -28.72
C LEU A 78 -5.52 14.33 -30.06
N GLU A 79 -5.67 13.25 -30.83
CA GLU A 79 -6.47 13.26 -32.06
C GLU A 79 -7.98 13.29 -31.79
N GLU A 80 -8.43 12.66 -30.70
CA GLU A 80 -9.84 12.57 -30.32
C GLU A 80 -10.35 13.79 -29.52
N ASN A 81 -9.44 14.61 -28.98
CA ASN A 81 -9.76 15.66 -28.01
C ASN A 81 -9.01 16.97 -28.29
N GLN A 82 -9.64 18.10 -27.97
CA GLN A 82 -8.93 19.39 -27.94
C GLN A 82 -8.36 19.61 -26.54
N ILE A 83 -7.06 19.41 -26.37
CA ILE A 83 -6.35 19.50 -25.08
C ILE A 83 -5.46 20.74 -25.06
N ASP A 84 -5.67 21.64 -24.09
CA ASP A 84 -4.87 22.88 -23.98
C ASP A 84 -3.56 22.68 -23.20
N ALA A 85 -3.55 21.77 -22.22
CA ALA A 85 -2.42 21.53 -21.36
C ALA A 85 -2.29 20.07 -20.88
N VAL A 86 -1.07 19.67 -20.50
CA VAL A 86 -0.76 18.36 -19.90
C VAL A 86 -0.10 18.54 -18.53
N LEU A 87 -0.56 17.77 -17.54
CA LEU A 87 -0.04 17.72 -16.18
C LEU A 87 0.63 16.35 -15.92
N PRO A 88 1.96 16.23 -16.05
CA PRO A 88 2.67 14.96 -15.91
C PRO A 88 3.17 14.68 -14.49
N THR A 89 2.95 15.58 -13.53
CA THR A 89 3.54 15.54 -12.18
C THR A 89 2.77 14.71 -11.16
N MET A 90 1.71 14.02 -11.58
CA MET A 90 0.80 13.27 -10.70
C MET A 90 0.90 11.74 -10.86
N GLY A 91 1.61 11.25 -11.88
CA GLY A 91 1.71 9.83 -12.22
C GLY A 91 3.09 9.21 -11.99
N GLY A 92 3.85 9.73 -11.02
CA GLY A 92 5.18 9.20 -10.70
C GLY A 92 6.17 9.31 -11.84
N GLN A 93 7.11 8.36 -11.91
CA GLN A 93 8.08 8.37 -12.99
C GLN A 93 7.46 8.02 -14.34
N THR A 94 6.53 7.05 -14.37
CA THR A 94 5.91 6.62 -15.62
C THR A 94 5.34 7.81 -16.40
N ALA A 95 4.66 8.73 -15.71
CA ALA A 95 4.12 9.94 -16.33
C ALA A 95 5.20 10.91 -16.83
N LEU A 96 6.26 11.16 -16.06
CA LEU A 96 7.36 12.04 -16.47
C LEU A 96 8.10 11.49 -17.69
N ASN A 97 8.43 10.19 -17.68
CA ASN A 97 9.13 9.53 -18.78
C ASN A 97 8.30 9.54 -20.06
N LEU A 98 7.01 9.19 -19.97
CA LEU A 98 6.11 9.23 -21.12
C LEU A 98 5.94 10.67 -21.64
N CYS A 99 5.81 11.65 -20.76
CA CYS A 99 5.70 13.06 -21.16
C CYS A 99 6.95 13.53 -21.92
N LYS A 100 8.13 13.14 -21.47
CA LYS A 100 9.41 13.42 -22.14
C LYS A 100 9.50 12.72 -23.50
N GLU A 101 9.16 11.43 -23.59
CA GLU A 101 9.20 10.69 -24.87
C GLU A 101 8.27 11.31 -25.92
N VAL A 102 7.08 11.77 -25.51
CA VAL A 102 6.13 12.48 -26.38
C VAL A 102 6.67 13.85 -26.81
N ASP A 103 7.41 14.55 -25.94
CA ASP A 103 8.07 15.82 -26.26
C ASP A 103 9.21 15.65 -27.26
N GLU A 104 10.06 14.64 -27.09
CA GLU A 104 11.17 14.31 -28.00
C GLU A 104 10.70 14.03 -29.44
N LEU A 105 9.47 13.54 -29.59
CA LEU A 105 8.82 13.31 -30.89
C LEU A 105 8.09 14.54 -31.45
N GLY A 106 8.09 15.67 -30.73
CA GLY A 106 7.46 16.92 -31.14
C GLY A 106 5.93 16.90 -31.13
N ILE A 107 5.32 15.92 -30.43
CA ILE A 107 3.87 15.71 -30.46
C ILE A 107 3.14 16.82 -29.69
N TRP A 108 3.65 17.26 -28.53
CA TRP A 108 3.05 18.37 -27.79
C TRP A 108 2.98 19.64 -28.63
N GLU A 109 4.06 19.97 -29.35
CA GLU A 109 4.09 21.12 -30.27
C GLU A 109 3.13 20.94 -31.45
N LYS A 110 3.11 19.75 -32.07
CA LYS A 110 2.18 19.41 -33.18
C LYS A 110 0.71 19.66 -32.81
N PHE A 111 0.32 19.35 -31.59
CA PHE A 111 -1.06 19.53 -31.09
C PHE A 111 -1.26 20.83 -30.29
N ASN A 112 -0.23 21.67 -30.15
CA ASN A 112 -0.25 22.92 -29.37
C ASN A 112 -0.68 22.72 -27.90
N VAL A 113 -0.18 21.65 -27.28
CA VAL A 113 -0.43 21.32 -25.87
C VAL A 113 0.67 21.93 -25.01
N ARG A 114 0.29 22.69 -23.97
CA ARG A 114 1.24 23.28 -23.01
C ARG A 114 1.57 22.32 -21.88
N LEU A 115 2.83 22.22 -21.50
CA LEU A 115 3.19 21.55 -20.25
C LEU A 115 2.90 22.49 -19.08
N ILE A 116 2.25 21.98 -18.04
CA ILE A 116 1.96 22.71 -16.81
C ILE A 116 2.48 21.94 -15.58
N GLY A 117 2.74 22.69 -14.50
CA GLY A 117 3.35 22.17 -13.28
C GLY A 117 4.88 22.07 -13.38
N VAL A 118 5.40 21.42 -14.42
CA VAL A 118 6.84 21.24 -14.65
C VAL A 118 7.19 21.34 -16.14
N ASP A 119 8.37 21.90 -16.44
CA ASP A 119 8.95 21.93 -17.80
C ASP A 119 9.89 20.73 -18.02
N ILE A 120 10.04 20.26 -19.28
CA ILE A 120 10.99 19.17 -19.62
C ILE A 120 12.41 19.48 -19.15
N LYS A 121 12.86 20.73 -19.28
CA LYS A 121 14.19 21.14 -18.80
C LYS A 121 14.37 20.96 -17.29
N ALA A 122 13.31 21.14 -16.51
CA ALA A 122 13.35 20.94 -15.07
C ALA A 122 13.37 19.44 -14.72
N ILE A 123 12.61 18.62 -15.47
CA ILE A 123 12.66 17.16 -15.36
C ILE A 123 14.07 16.66 -15.65
N ASP A 124 14.65 17.01 -16.80
CA ASP A 124 15.99 16.57 -17.20
C ASP A 124 17.06 16.94 -16.19
N LYS A 125 17.02 18.17 -15.69
CA LYS A 125 18.00 18.68 -14.73
C LYS A 125 17.94 17.97 -13.38
N ALA A 126 16.76 17.50 -12.97
CA ALA A 126 16.55 16.81 -11.70
C ALA A 126 16.82 15.30 -11.80
N GLU A 127 16.38 14.66 -12.90
CA GLU A 127 16.43 13.21 -13.09
C GLU A 127 17.79 12.72 -13.59
N ASP A 128 18.53 13.53 -14.36
CA ASP A 128 19.91 13.25 -14.74
C ASP A 128 20.85 13.56 -13.57
N ARG A 129 21.49 12.50 -13.03
CA ARG A 129 22.29 12.60 -11.81
C ARG A 129 23.53 13.49 -11.97
N GLU A 130 24.17 13.51 -13.14
CA GLU A 130 25.33 14.35 -13.36
C GLU A 130 24.91 15.80 -13.60
N GLN A 131 23.81 16.04 -14.33
CA GLN A 131 23.26 17.39 -14.46
C GLN A 131 22.83 17.95 -13.09
N PHE A 132 22.18 17.14 -12.25
CA PHE A 132 21.82 17.50 -10.88
C PHE A 132 23.06 17.84 -10.06
N ARG A 133 24.08 16.97 -10.09
CA ARG A 133 25.33 17.18 -9.35
C ARG A 133 26.03 18.48 -9.76
N GLN A 134 26.22 18.70 -11.06
CA GLN A 134 26.82 19.92 -11.58
C GLN A 134 26.00 21.15 -11.21
N TRP A 135 24.68 21.02 -11.23
CA TRP A 135 23.78 22.07 -10.80
C TRP A 135 23.94 22.39 -9.30
N MET A 136 24.02 21.40 -8.41
CA MET A 136 24.27 21.65 -6.98
C MET A 136 25.61 22.34 -6.73
N ILE A 137 26.68 21.91 -7.42
CA ILE A 137 28.01 22.55 -7.36
C ILE A 137 27.91 24.03 -7.79
N GLN A 138 27.18 24.33 -8.86
CA GLN A 138 26.94 25.71 -9.31
C GLN A 138 26.17 26.55 -8.30
N LEU A 139 25.24 25.94 -7.55
CA LEU A 139 24.50 26.60 -6.47
C LEU A 139 25.31 26.76 -5.17
N GLY A 140 26.50 26.15 -5.08
CA GLY A 140 27.27 26.08 -3.84
C GLY A 140 26.64 25.17 -2.79
N ILE A 141 25.81 24.21 -3.22
CA ILE A 141 25.19 23.20 -2.36
C ILE A 141 26.10 21.96 -2.38
N PRO A 142 26.63 21.51 -1.22
CA PRO A 142 27.48 20.33 -1.17
C PRO A 142 26.76 19.07 -1.65
N VAL A 143 27.52 18.19 -2.28
CA VAL A 143 27.11 16.87 -2.78
C VAL A 143 28.20 15.86 -2.46
N ALA A 144 27.86 14.57 -2.41
CA ALA A 144 28.87 13.54 -2.22
C ALA A 144 29.91 13.57 -3.36
N PRO A 145 31.21 13.33 -3.07
CA PRO A 145 32.21 13.15 -4.11
C PRO A 145 31.81 12.04 -5.08
N ALA A 146 31.62 12.38 -6.36
CA ALA A 146 31.17 11.45 -7.37
C ALA A 146 31.75 11.78 -8.75
N ARG A 147 31.83 10.76 -9.62
CA ARG A 147 32.25 10.85 -11.02
C ARG A 147 31.50 9.83 -11.86
N THR A 148 31.06 10.23 -13.04
CA THR A 148 30.50 9.31 -14.03
C THR A 148 31.59 8.40 -14.60
N ALA A 149 31.21 7.17 -14.91
CA ALA A 149 32.06 6.19 -15.56
C ALA A 149 31.25 5.43 -16.62
N ASN A 150 31.82 5.30 -17.81
CA ASN A 150 31.23 4.57 -18.94
C ASN A 150 32.00 3.27 -19.23
N SER A 151 32.99 2.94 -18.38
CA SER A 151 33.73 1.69 -18.42
C SER A 151 34.15 1.22 -17.04
N LEU A 152 34.46 -0.08 -16.89
CA LEU A 152 35.01 -0.62 -15.65
C LEU A 152 36.32 0.06 -15.24
N LEU A 153 37.15 0.45 -16.20
CA LEU A 153 38.46 1.07 -15.91
C LEU A 153 38.28 2.45 -15.28
N GLU A 154 37.46 3.31 -15.89
CA GLU A 154 37.17 4.66 -15.36
C GLU A 154 36.57 4.61 -13.95
N GLY A 155 35.65 3.66 -13.73
CA GLY A 155 35.03 3.44 -12.42
C GLY A 155 36.04 2.98 -11.37
N LYS A 156 36.98 2.09 -11.74
CA LYS A 156 38.06 1.63 -10.86
C LYS A 156 39.08 2.72 -10.53
N GLU A 157 39.45 3.54 -11.51
CA GLU A 157 40.34 4.67 -11.31
C GLU A 157 39.76 5.64 -10.29
N PHE A 158 38.46 5.96 -10.41
CA PHE A 158 37.82 6.85 -9.45
C PHE A 158 37.68 6.20 -8.07
N ALA A 159 37.30 4.93 -8.01
CA ALA A 159 37.18 4.19 -6.76
C ALA A 159 38.49 4.21 -5.95
N GLN A 160 39.65 4.16 -6.63
CA GLN A 160 40.97 4.27 -5.98
C GLN A 160 41.25 5.68 -5.44
N GLU A 161 40.74 6.72 -6.13
CA GLU A 161 40.90 8.12 -5.75
C GLU A 161 40.11 8.47 -4.49
N ILE A 162 38.83 8.09 -4.42
CA ILE A 162 37.91 8.49 -3.33
C ILE A 162 37.78 7.45 -2.20
N GLY A 163 38.19 6.20 -2.45
CA GLY A 163 38.18 5.10 -1.49
C GLY A 163 36.80 4.60 -1.08
N PHE A 164 36.75 3.42 -0.46
CA PHE A 164 35.52 2.76 -0.01
C PHE A 164 34.97 3.32 1.32
N PRO A 165 33.69 3.07 1.67
CA PRO A 165 32.65 2.46 0.84
C PRO A 165 32.16 3.40 -0.29
N LEU A 166 31.68 2.80 -1.38
CA LEU A 166 31.15 3.49 -2.56
C LEU A 166 29.70 3.13 -2.81
N VAL A 167 29.02 4.00 -3.55
CA VAL A 167 27.72 3.79 -4.15
C VAL A 167 27.89 3.78 -5.66
N ILE A 168 27.41 2.74 -6.32
CA ILE A 168 27.29 2.69 -7.78
C ILE A 168 25.82 2.93 -8.12
N ARG A 169 25.52 3.99 -8.89
CA ARG A 169 24.15 4.32 -9.33
C ARG A 169 24.10 4.40 -10.86
N PRO A 170 23.38 3.49 -11.53
CA PRO A 170 23.19 3.56 -12.97
C PRO A 170 22.34 4.77 -13.38
N SER A 171 22.75 5.48 -14.43
CA SER A 171 21.98 6.59 -15.01
C SER A 171 20.66 6.08 -15.63
N PHE A 172 19.59 6.89 -15.59
CA PHE A 172 18.27 6.58 -16.18
C PHE A 172 17.63 5.26 -15.73
N THR A 173 17.90 4.83 -14.50
CA THR A 173 17.27 3.64 -13.89
C THR A 173 16.42 4.03 -12.68
N LEU A 174 15.37 3.24 -12.40
CA LEU A 174 14.37 3.56 -11.36
C LEU A 174 14.50 2.69 -10.12
N GLY A 175 14.21 3.29 -8.97
CA GLY A 175 14.19 2.62 -7.66
C GLY A 175 15.45 1.80 -7.38
N GLY A 176 16.62 2.40 -7.63
CA GLY A 176 17.93 1.79 -7.35
C GLY A 176 18.33 0.61 -8.26
N THR A 177 17.64 0.37 -9.37
CA THR A 177 17.90 -0.79 -10.25
C THR A 177 19.34 -0.80 -10.75
N GLY A 178 20.03 -1.92 -10.56
CA GLY A 178 21.44 -2.10 -10.92
C GLY A 178 22.43 -1.40 -9.99
N GLY A 179 21.96 -0.52 -9.10
CA GLY A 179 22.80 0.15 -8.12
C GLY A 179 23.15 -0.72 -6.91
N GLY A 180 24.07 -0.24 -6.09
CA GLY A 180 24.44 -0.92 -4.85
C GLY A 180 25.64 -0.31 -4.14
N PHE A 181 25.82 -0.71 -2.89
CA PHE A 181 27.01 -0.38 -2.11
C PHE A 181 28.17 -1.30 -2.45
N VAL A 182 29.37 -0.74 -2.43
CA VAL A 182 30.63 -1.47 -2.57
C VAL A 182 31.46 -1.17 -1.33
N HIS A 183 31.57 -2.15 -0.44
CA HIS A 183 32.27 -1.99 0.84
C HIS A 183 33.78 -2.18 0.72
N GLY A 184 34.22 -2.89 -0.32
CA GLY A 184 35.63 -3.18 -0.55
C GLY A 184 35.94 -3.44 -2.02
N LYS A 185 37.23 -3.61 -2.31
CA LYS A 185 37.74 -3.78 -3.66
C LYS A 185 37.22 -5.05 -4.34
N ASP A 186 36.98 -6.11 -3.58
CA ASP A 186 36.61 -7.43 -4.11
C ASP A 186 35.21 -7.42 -4.74
N ASP A 187 34.32 -6.52 -4.31
CA ASP A 187 32.94 -6.40 -4.81
C ASP A 187 32.79 -5.37 -5.95
N LEU A 188 33.83 -4.59 -6.24
CA LEU A 188 33.74 -3.43 -7.14
C LEU A 188 33.47 -3.83 -8.60
N ASP A 189 34.14 -4.89 -9.08
CA ASP A 189 34.06 -5.32 -10.48
C ASP A 189 32.63 -5.76 -10.84
N GLU A 190 32.04 -6.58 -9.98
CA GLU A 190 30.67 -7.07 -10.16
C GLU A 190 29.66 -5.93 -10.08
N ALA A 191 29.83 -5.01 -9.12
CA ALA A 191 28.94 -3.87 -8.96
C ALA A 191 28.97 -2.91 -10.16
N LEU A 192 30.16 -2.60 -10.69
CA LEU A 192 30.32 -1.76 -11.88
C LEU A 192 29.72 -2.44 -13.12
N ASP A 193 30.02 -3.73 -13.34
CA ASP A 193 29.48 -4.47 -14.49
C ASP A 193 27.95 -4.56 -14.46
N ARG A 194 27.38 -4.87 -13.28
CA ARG A 194 25.93 -4.88 -13.08
C ARG A 194 25.32 -3.50 -13.36
N GLY A 195 25.93 -2.45 -12.82
CA GLY A 195 25.42 -1.10 -12.98
C GLY A 195 25.46 -0.62 -14.44
N LEU A 196 26.59 -0.83 -15.13
CA LEU A 196 26.77 -0.46 -16.54
C LEU A 196 25.83 -1.24 -17.46
N LYS A 197 25.55 -2.52 -17.18
CA LYS A 197 24.56 -3.31 -17.92
C LYS A 197 23.12 -2.89 -17.67
N ALA A 198 22.83 -2.39 -16.47
CA ALA A 198 21.49 -1.93 -16.11
C ALA A 198 21.14 -0.56 -16.71
N SER A 199 22.14 0.30 -16.92
CA SER A 199 21.97 1.62 -17.52
C SER A 199 21.65 1.53 -19.02
N PRO A 200 20.56 2.15 -19.51
CA PRO A 200 20.26 2.23 -20.95
C PRO A 200 21.37 2.90 -21.77
N MET A 201 22.14 3.78 -21.14
CA MET A 201 23.24 4.55 -21.76
C MET A 201 24.62 3.96 -21.46
N HIS A 202 24.69 2.79 -20.82
CA HIS A 202 25.94 2.16 -20.39
C HIS A 202 26.82 3.10 -19.53
N GLU A 203 26.20 3.74 -18.54
CA GLU A 203 26.83 4.75 -17.68
C GLU A 203 26.41 4.56 -16.21
N VAL A 204 27.37 4.71 -15.30
CA VAL A 204 27.14 4.72 -13.85
C VAL A 204 27.77 5.94 -13.20
N LEU A 205 27.12 6.48 -12.16
CA LEU A 205 27.72 7.41 -11.22
C LEU A 205 28.39 6.60 -10.10
N VAL A 206 29.72 6.73 -9.98
CA VAL A 206 30.50 6.19 -8.87
C VAL A 206 30.62 7.29 -7.81
N GLU A 207 30.10 7.05 -6.62
CA GLU A 207 29.94 8.06 -5.57
C GLU A 207 30.46 7.58 -4.22
N LYS A 208 30.95 8.49 -3.39
CA LYS A 208 31.32 8.21 -2.00
C LYS A 208 30.08 7.88 -1.20
N ALA A 209 30.04 6.70 -0.58
CA ALA A 209 28.92 6.32 0.27
C ALA A 209 28.99 7.06 1.61
N VAL A 210 27.93 7.81 1.94
CA VAL A 210 27.75 8.48 3.25
C VAL A 210 26.98 7.60 4.24
N LEU A 211 27.37 6.32 4.34
CA LEU A 211 26.70 5.36 5.21
C LEU A 211 26.67 5.84 6.66
N GLY A 212 25.49 5.78 7.28
CA GLY A 212 25.30 6.21 8.67
C GLY A 212 25.05 7.70 8.88
N TRP A 213 25.10 8.53 7.83
CA TRP A 213 24.61 9.89 7.92
C TRP A 213 23.09 9.90 8.15
N LYS A 214 22.58 10.93 8.80
CA LYS A 214 21.13 11.11 8.96
C LYS A 214 20.52 11.48 7.62
N GLU A 215 19.35 10.96 7.30
CA GLU A 215 18.65 11.22 6.04
C GLU A 215 17.36 12.00 6.31
N TYR A 216 17.17 13.10 5.58
CA TYR A 216 16.05 14.02 5.74
C TYR A 216 15.37 14.28 4.40
N GLU A 217 14.06 14.45 4.44
CA GLU A 217 13.24 14.82 3.29
C GLU A 217 12.40 16.05 3.60
N LEU A 218 12.36 17.01 2.69
CA LEU A 218 11.49 18.18 2.77
C LEU A 218 10.49 18.11 1.64
N GLU A 219 9.21 18.30 1.98
CA GLU A 219 8.13 18.50 1.01
C GLU A 219 7.88 20.00 0.86
N LEU A 220 7.95 20.51 -0.37
CA LEU A 220 7.82 21.92 -0.67
C LEU A 220 6.73 22.18 -1.72
N LEU A 221 6.12 23.36 -1.63
CA LEU A 221 5.29 23.92 -2.70
C LEU A 221 5.85 25.27 -3.14
N ARG A 222 5.82 25.54 -4.45
CA ARG A 222 6.14 26.84 -5.04
C ARG A 222 5.06 27.27 -6.01
N ASP A 223 4.73 28.56 -5.99
CA ASP A 223 3.82 29.17 -6.94
C ASP A 223 4.53 30.11 -7.94
N LYS A 224 3.75 30.68 -8.87
CA LYS A 224 4.25 31.61 -9.90
C LYS A 224 4.75 32.96 -9.35
N ASN A 225 4.39 33.32 -8.11
CA ASN A 225 4.86 34.54 -7.45
C ASN A 225 6.18 34.32 -6.69
N ASP A 226 6.79 33.14 -6.84
CA ASP A 226 8.01 32.73 -6.14
C ASP A 226 7.84 32.62 -4.61
N ASN A 227 6.59 32.46 -4.15
CA ASN A 227 6.30 32.02 -2.79
C ASN A 227 6.70 30.55 -2.67
N VAL A 228 7.38 30.20 -1.58
CA VAL A 228 7.78 28.82 -1.27
C VAL A 228 7.43 28.52 0.18
N VAL A 229 6.83 27.35 0.41
CA VAL A 229 6.48 26.84 1.75
C VAL A 229 7.03 25.44 1.94
N ILE A 230 7.54 25.16 3.13
CA ILE A 230 7.84 23.79 3.58
C ILE A 230 6.59 23.20 4.21
N ILE A 231 6.06 22.14 3.62
CA ILE A 231 4.85 21.49 4.10
C ILE A 231 5.16 20.47 5.18
N CYS A 232 6.24 19.71 5.02
CA CYS A 232 6.62 18.70 5.99
C CYS A 232 8.12 18.48 5.94
N THR A 233 8.69 18.09 7.08
CA THR A 233 10.06 17.62 7.19
C THR A 233 10.05 16.25 7.82
N VAL A 234 10.63 15.30 7.10
CA VAL A 234 10.67 13.89 7.47
C VAL A 234 12.10 13.54 7.85
N GLU A 235 12.28 12.91 9.01
CA GLU A 235 13.55 12.34 9.44
C GLU A 235 13.48 10.82 9.31
N ASN A 236 14.48 10.22 8.68
CA ASN A 236 14.58 8.78 8.59
C ASN A 236 15.21 8.23 9.88
N LEU A 237 14.55 7.27 10.52
CA LEU A 237 15.09 6.55 11.67
C LEU A 237 16.24 5.64 11.22
N ASP A 238 16.02 4.95 10.10
CA ASP A 238 17.07 4.18 9.44
C ASP A 238 18.02 5.15 8.71
N PRO A 239 19.33 5.14 8.99
CA PRO A 239 20.25 6.13 8.42
C PRO A 239 20.56 5.85 6.94
N MET A 240 21.23 6.81 6.29
CA MET A 240 21.73 6.72 4.91
C MET A 240 22.38 5.36 4.67
N GLY A 241 21.89 4.66 3.66
CA GLY A 241 22.19 3.25 3.44
C GLY A 241 20.97 2.43 3.08
N ILE A 242 19.80 2.87 3.51
CA ILE A 242 18.51 2.23 3.24
C ILE A 242 17.63 3.28 2.57
N HIS A 243 17.05 2.92 1.42
CA HIS A 243 16.21 3.82 0.66
C HIS A 243 15.01 4.30 1.50
N THR A 244 14.66 5.58 1.45
CA THR A 244 13.57 6.20 2.25
C THR A 244 12.24 5.41 2.23
N GLY A 245 11.87 4.86 1.07
CA GLY A 245 10.72 3.96 0.93
C GLY A 245 10.77 2.66 1.75
N ASP A 246 11.96 2.13 2.01
CA ASP A 246 12.24 0.96 2.88
C ASP A 246 12.70 1.37 4.30
N SER A 247 12.79 2.66 4.59
CA SER A 247 13.12 3.18 5.92
C SER A 247 11.87 3.39 6.76
N ILE A 248 12.00 3.21 8.07
CA ILE A 248 11.12 3.80 9.07
C ILE A 248 11.40 5.30 9.07
N THR A 249 10.35 6.11 8.96
CA THR A 249 10.49 7.57 8.93
C THR A 249 9.53 8.23 9.91
N VAL A 250 9.90 9.42 10.37
CA VAL A 250 9.10 10.20 11.32
C VAL A 250 8.87 11.61 10.83
N ALA A 251 7.74 12.20 11.19
CA ALA A 251 7.46 13.61 11.01
C ALA A 251 6.90 14.21 12.32
N PRO A 252 7.33 15.41 12.74
CA PRO A 252 8.39 16.22 12.12
C PRO A 252 9.79 15.63 12.36
N ALA A 253 10.85 16.30 11.88
CA ALA A 253 12.21 15.99 12.27
C ALA A 253 12.42 16.19 13.78
N MET A 254 13.15 15.26 14.42
CA MET A 254 13.33 15.16 15.86
C MET A 254 14.70 15.64 16.32
N THR A 255 15.74 15.43 15.51
CA THR A 255 17.14 15.57 15.95
C THR A 255 17.94 16.65 15.23
N LEU A 256 17.24 17.59 14.58
CA LEU A 256 17.83 18.80 14.00
C LEU A 256 17.88 19.95 15.01
N SER A 257 19.01 20.64 15.08
CA SER A 257 19.05 21.99 15.65
C SER A 257 18.27 22.93 14.73
N ASP A 258 17.65 23.99 15.29
CA ASP A 258 16.95 24.99 14.45
C ASP A 258 17.90 25.60 13.41
N THR A 259 19.16 25.85 13.77
CA THR A 259 20.18 26.32 12.82
C THR A 259 20.41 25.38 11.65
N ALA A 260 20.53 24.07 11.90
CA ALA A 260 20.68 23.07 10.83
C ALA A 260 19.40 22.96 9.99
N TYR A 261 18.23 23.00 10.64
CA TYR A 261 16.94 23.01 9.96
C TYR A 261 16.79 24.22 9.03
N GLN A 262 17.11 25.44 9.49
CA GLN A 262 17.03 26.65 8.67
C GLN A 262 18.02 26.62 7.51
N ASP A 263 19.24 26.09 7.68
CA ASP A 263 20.18 25.92 6.57
C ASP A 263 19.62 24.94 5.53
N MET A 264 19.11 23.79 5.97
CA MET A 264 18.46 22.79 5.10
C MET A 264 17.26 23.37 4.35
N ARG A 265 16.36 24.07 5.06
CA ARG A 265 15.21 24.79 4.50
C ARG A 265 15.64 25.81 3.44
N ASN A 266 16.64 26.63 3.74
CA ASN A 266 17.14 27.65 2.80
C ASN A 266 17.76 27.02 1.54
N LYS A 267 18.51 25.93 1.66
CA LYS A 267 19.06 25.20 0.51
C LYS A 267 17.94 24.57 -0.32
N ALA A 268 16.94 23.96 0.31
CA ALA A 268 15.78 23.39 -0.39
C ALA A 268 15.01 24.45 -1.20
N ILE A 269 14.75 25.62 -0.60
CA ILE A 269 14.13 26.77 -1.29
C ILE A 269 15.00 27.22 -2.47
N MET A 270 16.32 27.29 -2.29
CA MET A 270 17.26 27.67 -3.34
C MET A 270 17.23 26.69 -4.52
N MET A 271 17.23 25.38 -4.24
CA MET A 271 17.10 24.32 -5.25
C MET A 271 15.79 24.48 -6.02
N MET A 272 14.67 24.65 -5.31
CA MET A 272 13.35 24.77 -5.92
C MET A 272 13.21 25.99 -6.83
N ARG A 273 13.72 27.16 -6.41
CA ARG A 273 13.73 28.40 -7.22
C ARG A 273 14.50 28.24 -8.53
N GLN A 274 15.50 27.36 -8.55
CA GLN A 274 16.39 27.15 -9.69
C GLN A 274 15.86 26.11 -10.71
N LEU A 275 14.67 25.55 -10.46
CA LEU A 275 13.90 24.75 -11.42
C LEU A 275 13.09 25.60 -12.44
N GLY A 276 13.31 26.91 -12.49
CA GLY A 276 12.72 27.78 -13.51
C GLY A 276 11.25 28.12 -13.23
N ASN A 277 10.35 27.79 -14.16
CA ASN A 277 8.92 28.11 -14.04
C ASN A 277 8.11 27.06 -13.27
N PHE A 278 8.79 26.11 -12.59
CA PHE A 278 8.15 25.09 -11.79
C PHE A 278 7.14 25.68 -10.79
N ALA A 279 5.90 25.23 -10.87
CA ALA A 279 4.79 25.62 -10.01
C ALA A 279 4.03 24.37 -9.56
N GLY A 280 4.30 23.90 -8.34
CA GLY A 280 3.81 22.62 -7.87
C GLY A 280 4.56 22.09 -6.66
N GLY A 281 4.28 20.84 -6.31
CA GLY A 281 4.85 20.12 -5.17
C GLY A 281 6.13 19.37 -5.55
N CYS A 282 7.14 19.43 -4.69
CA CYS A 282 8.45 18.83 -4.89
C CYS A 282 9.00 18.25 -3.58
N ASN A 283 9.69 17.13 -3.68
CA ASN A 283 10.45 16.53 -2.58
C ASN A 283 11.95 16.81 -2.75
N VAL A 284 12.64 17.20 -1.68
CA VAL A 284 14.10 17.40 -1.65
C VAL A 284 14.70 16.53 -0.56
N GLN A 285 15.76 15.78 -0.89
CA GLN A 285 16.45 14.89 0.04
C GLN A 285 17.84 15.40 0.40
N PHE A 286 18.18 15.30 1.68
CA PHE A 286 19.49 15.66 2.21
C PHE A 286 20.05 14.55 3.08
N ALA A 287 21.38 14.45 3.11
CA ALA A 287 22.10 13.72 4.15
C ALA A 287 22.84 14.70 5.05
N MET A 288 22.78 14.49 6.35
CA MET A 288 23.47 15.29 7.36
C MET A 288 24.43 14.44 8.16
N ASN A 289 25.67 14.88 8.27
CA ASN A 289 26.67 14.25 9.10
C ASN A 289 26.32 14.46 10.58
N PRO A 290 26.13 13.39 11.37
CA PRO A 290 25.74 13.51 12.77
C PRO A 290 26.82 14.14 13.68
N GLU A 291 28.09 14.18 13.25
CA GLU A 291 29.20 14.66 14.08
C GLU A 291 29.46 16.17 13.96
N ASN A 292 29.16 16.76 12.80
CA ASN A 292 29.52 18.16 12.50
C ASN A 292 28.42 18.95 11.77
N GLU A 293 27.23 18.39 11.60
CA GLU A 293 26.09 18.98 10.87
C GLU A 293 26.39 19.35 9.41
N GLU A 294 27.43 18.75 8.80
CA GLU A 294 27.68 18.91 7.37
C GLU A 294 26.50 18.36 6.57
N LEU A 295 25.91 19.22 5.73
CA LEU A 295 24.72 18.91 4.94
C LEU A 295 25.07 18.77 3.47
N ILE A 296 24.67 17.66 2.85
CA ILE A 296 24.79 17.42 1.41
C ILE A 296 23.42 17.16 0.79
N ALA A 297 23.21 17.62 -0.44
CA ALA A 297 22.02 17.28 -1.22
C ALA A 297 22.16 15.88 -1.85
N ILE A 298 21.08 15.10 -1.82
CA ILE A 298 21.02 13.74 -2.36
C ILE A 298 20.29 13.73 -3.71
N GLU A 299 19.07 14.25 -3.74
CA GLU A 299 18.25 14.38 -4.94
C GLU A 299 17.10 15.40 -4.75
N ILE A 300 16.45 15.74 -5.86
CA ILE A 300 15.22 16.52 -5.90
C ILE A 300 14.25 15.86 -6.88
N ASN A 301 13.00 15.71 -6.47
CA ASN A 301 11.95 15.06 -7.26
C ASN A 301 10.87 16.11 -7.61
N PRO A 302 10.85 16.69 -8.83
CA PRO A 302 9.96 17.79 -9.22
C PRO A 302 8.54 17.30 -9.57
N ARG A 303 7.96 16.50 -8.68
CA ARG A 303 6.62 15.90 -8.79
C ARG A 303 6.13 15.51 -7.41
N VAL A 304 4.87 15.10 -7.32
CA VAL A 304 4.38 14.37 -6.14
C VAL A 304 5.10 13.02 -6.01
N SER A 305 5.14 12.52 -4.79
CA SER A 305 5.88 11.33 -4.37
C SER A 305 5.13 10.57 -3.28
N ARG A 306 5.61 9.38 -2.89
CA ARG A 306 5.11 8.70 -1.68
C ARG A 306 5.24 9.59 -0.44
N SER A 307 6.38 10.29 -0.33
CA SER A 307 6.69 11.20 0.77
C SER A 307 5.72 12.39 0.79
N SER A 308 5.24 12.85 -0.37
CA SER A 308 4.20 13.90 -0.44
C SER A 308 2.82 13.38 -0.01
N ALA A 309 2.47 12.13 -0.32
CA ALA A 309 1.24 11.52 0.17
C ALA A 309 1.30 11.36 1.71
N LEU A 310 2.41 10.80 2.21
CA LEU A 310 2.70 10.72 3.64
C LEU A 310 2.62 12.10 4.31
N ALA A 311 3.28 13.11 3.77
CA ALA A 311 3.26 14.47 4.30
C ALA A 311 1.86 15.08 4.30
N SER A 312 1.06 14.80 3.26
CA SER A 312 -0.33 15.27 3.21
C SER A 312 -1.17 14.65 4.33
N LYS A 313 -0.98 13.36 4.61
CA LYS A 313 -1.67 12.69 5.73
C LYS A 313 -1.13 13.13 7.08
N ALA A 314 0.18 13.29 7.20
CA ALA A 314 0.85 13.72 8.42
C ALA A 314 0.39 15.11 8.86
N THR A 315 0.25 16.04 7.93
CA THR A 315 -0.03 17.44 8.23
C THR A 315 -1.50 17.82 8.09
N GLY A 316 -2.28 17.07 7.31
CA GLY A 316 -3.61 17.50 6.87
C GLY A 316 -3.57 18.48 5.69
N TYR A 317 -2.38 18.86 5.20
CA TYR A 317 -2.21 19.76 4.07
C TYR A 317 -2.30 18.99 2.73
N PRO A 318 -3.29 19.23 1.85
CA PRO A 318 -3.50 18.41 0.66
C PRO A 318 -2.57 18.82 -0.51
N ILE A 319 -1.33 18.33 -0.52
CA ILE A 319 -0.26 18.77 -1.44
C ILE A 319 -0.69 18.65 -2.91
N ALA A 320 -1.22 17.49 -3.34
CA ALA A 320 -1.57 17.26 -4.75
C ALA A 320 -2.71 18.18 -5.23
N LYS A 321 -3.72 18.41 -4.38
CA LYS A 321 -4.82 19.36 -4.62
C LYS A 321 -4.30 20.78 -4.84
N ILE A 322 -3.42 21.26 -3.94
CA ILE A 322 -2.83 22.59 -4.06
C ILE A 322 -1.92 22.67 -5.27
N ALA A 323 -1.02 21.71 -5.47
CA ALA A 323 -0.11 21.66 -6.62
C ALA A 323 -0.85 21.71 -7.96
N ALA A 324 -1.97 21.00 -8.10
CA ALA A 324 -2.79 21.03 -9.31
C ALA A 324 -3.39 22.43 -9.58
N LYS A 325 -3.81 23.15 -8.52
CA LYS A 325 -4.30 24.53 -8.66
C LYS A 325 -3.18 25.52 -8.99
N LEU A 326 -1.99 25.34 -8.41
CA LEU A 326 -0.81 26.14 -8.77
C LEU A 326 -0.42 25.96 -10.25
N ALA A 327 -0.50 24.74 -10.77
CA ALA A 327 -0.20 24.42 -12.16
C ALA A 327 -1.11 25.14 -13.18
N ILE A 328 -2.34 25.52 -12.78
CA ILE A 328 -3.28 26.29 -13.62
C ILE A 328 -3.27 27.80 -13.28
N GLY A 329 -2.27 28.26 -12.53
CA GLY A 329 -1.95 29.67 -12.35
C GLY A 329 -2.40 30.30 -11.03
N TYR A 330 -2.96 29.56 -10.07
CA TYR A 330 -3.21 30.12 -8.73
C TYR A 330 -1.89 30.40 -7.98
N THR A 331 -1.95 31.26 -6.95
CA THR A 331 -0.89 31.44 -5.96
C THR A 331 -1.34 30.94 -4.58
N LEU A 332 -0.38 30.63 -3.70
CA LEU A 332 -0.67 30.00 -2.41
C LEU A 332 -1.57 30.85 -1.52
N ASP A 333 -1.47 32.17 -1.60
CA ASP A 333 -2.25 33.13 -0.82
C ASP A 333 -3.72 33.21 -1.27
N GLU A 334 -4.03 32.77 -2.49
CA GLU A 334 -5.37 32.77 -3.08
C GLU A 334 -6.16 31.49 -2.78
N LEU A 335 -5.46 30.44 -2.35
CA LEU A 335 -6.05 29.14 -2.05
C LEU A 335 -6.37 29.05 -0.56
N GLU A 336 -7.53 28.50 -0.21
CA GLU A 336 -7.94 28.31 1.18
C GLU A 336 -7.34 27.02 1.78
N ASN A 337 -6.96 27.08 3.06
CA ASN A 337 -6.65 25.88 3.85
C ASN A 337 -7.94 25.10 4.13
N GLN A 338 -8.02 23.85 3.67
CA GLN A 338 -9.23 23.05 3.76
C GLN A 338 -9.56 22.51 5.15
N ILE A 339 -8.55 22.46 6.03
CA ILE A 339 -8.70 21.96 7.39
C ILE A 339 -9.30 23.05 8.29
N THR A 340 -8.72 24.26 8.27
CA THR A 340 -9.17 25.39 9.10
C THR A 340 -10.30 26.19 8.45
N LYS A 341 -10.31 26.29 7.11
CA LYS A 341 -11.25 27.10 6.30
C LYS A 341 -11.26 28.60 6.61
N THR A 342 -10.29 29.08 7.39
CA THR A 342 -10.16 30.48 7.82
C THR A 342 -8.80 31.08 7.48
N THR A 343 -7.86 30.28 7.00
CA THR A 343 -6.51 30.70 6.60
C THR A 343 -6.27 30.36 5.13
N SER A 344 -5.26 30.97 4.51
CA SER A 344 -4.82 30.57 3.16
C SER A 344 -3.97 29.30 3.21
N ALA A 345 -3.63 28.77 2.04
CA ALA A 345 -2.66 27.69 1.85
C ALA A 345 -1.20 28.20 1.95
N PHE A 346 -0.98 29.52 2.10
CA PHE A 346 0.35 30.09 2.21
C PHE A 346 0.88 30.11 3.65
N PHE A 347 1.23 28.93 4.16
CA PHE A 347 1.84 28.76 5.48
C PHE A 347 2.65 27.46 5.55
N GLU A 348 3.46 27.30 6.60
CA GLU A 348 4.15 26.05 6.93
C GLU A 348 3.39 25.37 8.07
N PRO A 349 2.92 24.12 7.90
CA PRO A 349 2.22 23.40 8.96
C PRO A 349 3.03 23.23 10.24
N ALA A 350 2.34 23.28 11.38
CA ALA A 350 2.89 22.93 12.68
C ALA A 350 2.14 21.70 13.22
N LEU A 351 2.88 20.73 13.75
CA LEU A 351 2.34 19.47 14.29
C LEU A 351 2.55 19.43 15.80
N ASP A 352 1.51 19.13 16.56
CA ASP A 352 1.58 18.87 18.00
C ASP A 352 1.54 17.37 18.34
N TYR A 353 1.93 16.55 17.36
CA TYR A 353 2.01 15.10 17.43
C TYR A 353 3.18 14.58 16.60
N VAL A 354 3.46 13.29 16.76
CA VAL A 354 4.48 12.55 16.03
C VAL A 354 3.80 11.56 15.09
N ILE A 355 4.30 11.52 13.86
CA ILE A 355 3.98 10.50 12.87
C ILE A 355 5.12 9.52 12.78
N VAL A 356 4.79 8.23 12.71
CA VAL A 356 5.74 7.16 12.34
C VAL A 356 5.18 6.45 11.11
N LYS A 357 5.95 6.44 10.03
CA LYS A 357 5.73 5.59 8.86
C LYS A 357 6.60 4.36 8.95
N MET A 358 6.03 3.20 8.66
CA MET A 358 6.76 1.93 8.65
C MET A 358 6.45 1.15 7.36
N PRO A 359 7.47 0.71 6.59
CA PRO A 359 7.23 -0.04 5.36
C PRO A 359 6.70 -1.46 5.64
N ARG A 360 6.06 -2.05 4.64
CA ARG A 360 5.53 -3.43 4.64
C ARG A 360 6.23 -4.27 3.58
N TRP A 361 6.71 -5.47 3.92
CA TRP A 361 7.45 -6.36 3.00
C TRP A 361 6.86 -7.77 2.87
N ASN A 362 6.93 -8.39 1.69
CA ASN A 362 6.48 -9.77 1.46
C ASN A 362 7.62 -10.72 1.04
N PHE A 363 8.77 -10.66 1.73
CA PHE A 363 9.89 -11.57 1.44
C PHE A 363 9.52 -13.05 1.54
N ASP A 364 8.51 -13.41 2.34
CA ASP A 364 8.00 -14.77 2.48
C ASP A 364 7.46 -15.37 1.17
N LYS A 365 6.95 -14.52 0.26
CA LYS A 365 6.45 -14.90 -1.08
C LYS A 365 7.56 -15.08 -2.12
N PHE A 366 8.76 -14.59 -1.83
CA PHE A 366 9.89 -14.58 -2.76
C PHE A 366 11.05 -15.41 -2.20
N LYS A 367 10.87 -16.75 -2.17
CA LYS A 367 11.92 -17.66 -1.67
C LYS A 367 13.24 -17.44 -2.40
N GLY A 368 14.31 -17.28 -1.64
CA GLY A 368 15.64 -16.98 -2.17
C GLY A 368 15.91 -15.50 -2.45
N ALA A 369 14.93 -14.61 -2.22
CA ALA A 369 15.17 -13.18 -2.26
C ALA A 369 16.18 -12.77 -1.17
N ASP A 370 17.07 -11.87 -1.53
CA ASP A 370 17.89 -11.17 -0.54
C ASP A 370 17.01 -10.18 0.23
N ASP A 371 16.83 -10.45 1.53
CA ASP A 371 16.06 -9.66 2.47
C ASP A 371 16.84 -8.48 3.09
N THR A 372 18.08 -8.24 2.65
CA THR A 372 18.84 -7.04 3.05
C THR A 372 18.21 -5.78 2.47
N LEU A 373 17.98 -4.78 3.31
CA LEU A 373 17.51 -3.46 2.88
C LEU A 373 18.70 -2.61 2.40
N GLY A 374 18.48 -1.80 1.36
CA GLY A 374 19.54 -1.02 0.71
C GLY A 374 18.97 0.10 -0.16
N LEU A 375 19.71 0.52 -1.20
CA LEU A 375 19.27 1.58 -2.14
C LEU A 375 18.07 1.21 -3.01
N GLN A 376 17.86 -0.07 -3.29
CA GLN A 376 16.72 -0.54 -4.06
C GLN A 376 15.58 -0.89 -3.12
N MET A 377 14.48 -0.16 -3.23
CA MET A 377 13.25 -0.40 -2.49
C MET A 377 12.70 -1.81 -2.78
N LYS A 378 12.28 -2.51 -1.72
CA LYS A 378 11.73 -3.87 -1.73
C LYS A 378 10.39 -3.98 -0.97
N SER A 379 9.96 -2.94 -0.27
CA SER A 379 8.64 -2.85 0.35
C SER A 379 7.51 -2.76 -0.68
N VAL A 380 6.35 -3.29 -0.32
CA VAL A 380 5.16 -3.42 -1.18
C VAL A 380 4.01 -2.49 -0.76
N GLY A 381 4.24 -1.68 0.27
CA GLY A 381 3.29 -0.73 0.85
C GLY A 381 3.83 -0.22 2.18
N GLU A 382 3.03 0.57 2.89
CA GLU A 382 3.43 1.19 4.15
C GLU A 382 2.23 1.45 5.08
N VAL A 383 2.52 1.59 6.37
CA VAL A 383 1.60 2.09 7.38
C VAL A 383 2.04 3.44 7.87
N MET A 384 1.09 4.23 8.34
CA MET A 384 1.34 5.42 9.13
C MET A 384 0.60 5.31 10.46
N ALA A 385 1.20 5.83 11.53
CA ALA A 385 0.53 5.99 12.80
C ALA A 385 0.83 7.36 13.40
N ILE A 386 -0.16 7.89 14.11
CA ILE A 386 -0.09 9.18 14.79
C ILE A 386 -0.14 8.95 16.31
N GLY A 387 0.74 9.60 17.07
CA GLY A 387 0.72 9.59 18.53
C GLY A 387 1.24 10.91 19.08
N ARG A 388 0.89 11.26 20.32
CA ARG A 388 1.41 12.48 20.97
C ARG A 388 2.89 12.38 21.32
N THR A 389 3.42 11.16 21.30
CA THR A 389 4.82 10.85 21.54
C THR A 389 5.34 9.89 20.46
N PHE A 390 6.65 9.88 20.25
CA PHE A 390 7.28 8.92 19.33
C PHE A 390 7.03 7.47 19.75
N THR A 391 7.06 7.16 21.06
CA THR A 391 6.85 5.81 21.56
C THR A 391 5.43 5.32 21.26
N GLU A 392 4.42 6.15 21.48
CA GLU A 392 3.02 5.86 21.12
C GLU A 392 2.86 5.61 19.62
N ALA A 393 3.37 6.53 18.79
CA ALA A 393 3.28 6.43 17.33
C ALA A 393 4.00 5.17 16.80
N LEU A 394 5.18 4.84 17.34
CA LEU A 394 5.95 3.66 16.95
C LEU A 394 5.20 2.36 17.27
N GLN A 395 4.61 2.24 18.46
CA GLN A 395 3.87 1.03 18.84
C GLN A 395 2.59 0.87 18.01
N LYS A 396 1.87 1.96 17.75
CA LYS A 396 0.72 1.96 16.83
C LYS A 396 1.14 1.55 15.41
N ALA A 397 2.27 2.06 14.90
CA ALA A 397 2.78 1.67 13.59
C ALA A 397 3.08 0.16 13.53
N CYS A 398 3.69 -0.40 14.58
CA CYS A 398 3.93 -1.84 14.67
C CYS A 398 2.63 -2.67 14.69
N GLN A 399 1.58 -2.20 15.39
CA GLN A 399 0.26 -2.84 15.41
C GLN A 399 -0.42 -2.83 14.03
N SER A 400 -0.17 -1.79 13.22
CA SER A 400 -0.76 -1.62 11.89
C SER A 400 -0.14 -2.52 10.81
N LEU A 401 1.02 -3.14 11.05
CA LEU A 401 1.81 -3.79 9.99
C LEU A 401 1.19 -5.04 9.37
N GLU A 402 0.12 -5.60 9.95
CA GLU A 402 -0.49 -6.84 9.45
C GLU A 402 0.54 -7.97 9.29
N ASN A 403 1.37 -8.15 10.32
CA ASN A 403 2.41 -9.17 10.43
C ASN A 403 2.38 -9.88 11.81
N ASP A 404 1.25 -9.84 12.49
CA ASP A 404 0.98 -10.41 13.82
C ASP A 404 1.73 -9.74 14.99
N ALA A 405 2.46 -8.64 14.74
CA ALA A 405 2.99 -7.81 15.80
C ALA A 405 1.85 -7.12 16.56
N VAL A 406 1.86 -7.21 17.89
CA VAL A 406 0.87 -6.57 18.78
C VAL A 406 1.36 -5.22 19.33
N GLY A 407 2.53 -4.78 18.87
CA GLY A 407 3.27 -3.58 19.28
C GLY A 407 4.76 -3.76 18.98
N LEU A 408 5.65 -3.14 19.74
CA LEU A 408 7.10 -3.23 19.50
C LEU A 408 7.71 -4.57 20.00
N GLY A 409 7.37 -5.67 19.33
CA GLY A 409 7.99 -6.97 19.57
C GLY A 409 7.12 -8.16 19.18
N TYR A 410 7.78 -9.30 18.96
CA TYR A 410 7.14 -10.62 18.93
C TYR A 410 7.36 -11.27 20.29
N TYR A 411 6.33 -11.25 21.13
CA TYR A 411 6.44 -11.73 22.50
C TYR A 411 6.61 -13.26 22.54
N GLY A 412 7.66 -13.71 23.24
CA GLY A 412 8.14 -15.09 23.27
C GLY A 412 9.64 -15.12 23.56
N LYS A 413 10.21 -16.27 23.93
CA LYS A 413 11.65 -16.37 24.17
C LYS A 413 12.39 -16.21 22.83
N SER A 414 13.14 -15.12 22.66
CA SER A 414 14.03 -14.98 21.52
C SER A 414 15.00 -16.16 21.50
N LEU A 415 15.01 -16.91 20.40
CA LEU A 415 15.92 -18.04 20.22
C LEU A 415 17.34 -17.58 19.85
N LEU A 416 17.52 -16.29 19.59
CA LEU A 416 18.78 -15.70 19.17
C LEU A 416 19.65 -15.39 20.38
N LYS A 417 20.91 -15.84 20.33
CA LYS A 417 21.94 -15.43 21.29
C LYS A 417 22.44 -14.02 20.98
N SER A 418 23.06 -13.35 21.95
CA SER A 418 23.57 -11.98 21.80
C SER A 418 24.46 -11.77 20.57
N GLU A 419 25.32 -12.74 20.23
CA GLU A 419 26.17 -12.70 19.02
C GLU A 419 25.34 -12.69 17.72
N GLN A 420 24.26 -13.48 17.67
CA GLN A 420 23.37 -13.53 16.51
C GLN A 420 22.53 -12.25 16.38
N LEU A 421 22.14 -11.64 17.51
CA LEU A 421 21.47 -10.34 17.53
C LEU A 421 22.39 -9.25 16.94
N ILE A 422 23.67 -9.22 17.32
CA ILE A 422 24.63 -8.26 16.76
C ILE A 422 24.73 -8.38 15.24
N GLU A 423 24.87 -9.60 14.71
CA GLU A 423 24.92 -9.82 13.25
C GLU A 423 23.63 -9.39 12.55
N LYS A 424 22.47 -9.62 13.18
CA LYS A 424 21.17 -9.15 12.69
C LYS A 424 21.01 -7.62 12.73
N LEU A 425 21.63 -6.93 13.70
CA LEU A 425 21.61 -5.47 13.77
C LEU A 425 22.49 -4.82 12.70
N LYS A 426 23.65 -5.44 12.39
CA LYS A 426 24.57 -4.98 11.34
C LYS A 426 23.97 -5.08 9.94
N ARG A 427 23.22 -6.15 9.66
CA ARG A 427 22.58 -6.36 8.35
C ARG A 427 21.13 -5.85 8.40
N PRO A 428 20.81 -4.69 7.82
CA PRO A 428 19.45 -4.16 7.84
C PRO A 428 18.50 -5.11 7.14
N THR A 429 17.46 -5.54 7.85
CA THR A 429 16.42 -6.45 7.38
C THR A 429 15.08 -5.94 7.90
N TRP A 430 13.98 -6.44 7.32
CA TRP A 430 12.61 -5.99 7.63
C TRP A 430 12.24 -6.06 9.12
N ASP A 431 12.87 -6.96 9.90
CA ASP A 431 12.58 -7.14 11.32
C ASP A 431 13.54 -6.42 12.27
N ARG A 432 14.45 -5.57 11.75
CA ARG A 432 15.52 -4.92 12.53
C ARG A 432 15.01 -4.16 13.75
N ILE A 433 13.89 -3.44 13.63
CA ILE A 433 13.30 -2.67 14.73
C ILE A 433 12.90 -3.57 15.91
N PHE A 434 12.38 -4.76 15.63
CA PHE A 434 12.04 -5.75 16.67
C PHE A 434 13.30 -6.36 17.29
N ARG A 435 14.37 -6.54 16.50
CA ARG A 435 15.67 -7.03 17.00
C ARG A 435 16.41 -6.01 17.86
N ILE A 436 16.21 -4.72 17.63
CA ILE A 436 16.69 -3.66 18.52
C ILE A 436 16.06 -3.80 19.90
N LYS A 437 14.73 -4.00 19.95
CA LYS A 437 14.02 -4.24 21.21
C LYS A 437 14.52 -5.52 21.90
N ASP A 438 14.70 -6.63 21.17
CA ASP A 438 15.26 -7.87 21.71
C ASP A 438 16.66 -7.64 22.32
N ALA A 439 17.53 -6.90 21.63
CA ALA A 439 18.88 -6.61 22.10
C ALA A 439 18.88 -5.78 23.39
N LEU A 440 18.01 -4.77 23.50
CA LEU A 440 17.85 -3.95 24.71
C LEU A 440 17.25 -4.76 25.87
N MET A 441 16.31 -5.68 25.59
CA MET A 441 15.78 -6.60 26.60
C MET A 441 16.89 -7.47 27.21
N GLU A 442 17.78 -8.01 26.37
CA GLU A 442 18.97 -8.78 26.78
C GLU A 442 20.09 -7.94 27.43
N GLY A 443 19.89 -6.62 27.57
CA GLY A 443 20.82 -5.73 28.26
C GLY A 443 21.95 -5.16 27.39
N MET A 444 21.84 -5.26 26.07
CA MET A 444 22.78 -4.58 25.16
C MET A 444 22.63 -3.05 25.31
N SER A 445 23.76 -2.34 25.38
CA SER A 445 23.74 -0.89 25.53
C SER A 445 23.30 -0.19 24.24
N VAL A 446 22.60 0.96 24.37
CA VAL A 446 22.28 1.87 23.25
C VAL A 446 23.52 2.21 22.42
N LYS A 447 24.67 2.41 23.08
CA LYS A 447 25.95 2.67 22.41
C LYS A 447 26.35 1.53 21.45
N THR A 448 26.22 0.28 21.89
CA THR A 448 26.55 -0.90 21.07
C THR A 448 25.58 -1.04 19.89
N ILE A 449 24.29 -0.83 20.12
CA ILE A 449 23.28 -0.89 19.05
C ILE A 449 23.52 0.21 18.01
N HIS A 450 23.77 1.45 18.46
CA HIS A 450 24.14 2.56 17.59
C HIS A 450 25.39 2.25 16.76
N GLN A 451 26.44 1.66 17.35
CA GLN A 451 27.65 1.28 16.61
C GLN A 451 27.40 0.28 15.46
N HIS A 452 26.35 -0.55 15.56
CA HIS A 452 26.04 -1.56 14.56
C HIS A 452 24.92 -1.17 13.59
N THR A 453 24.05 -0.25 13.99
CA THR A 453 22.90 0.17 13.19
C THR A 453 23.05 1.57 12.59
N LEU A 454 23.87 2.40 13.24
CA LEU A 454 24.05 3.84 12.98
C LEU A 454 22.79 4.68 13.18
N ILE A 455 21.70 4.07 13.69
CA ILE A 455 20.46 4.77 14.04
C ILE A 455 20.76 5.79 15.14
N ASP A 456 20.17 6.99 15.04
CA ASP A 456 20.40 8.05 16.02
C ASP A 456 20.05 7.58 17.44
N ARG A 457 20.89 7.97 18.40
CA ARG A 457 20.75 7.53 19.79
C ARG A 457 19.44 8.01 20.41
N TRP A 458 18.88 9.12 19.96
CA TRP A 458 17.60 9.62 20.42
C TRP A 458 16.50 8.55 20.24
N PHE A 459 16.35 7.99 19.04
CA PHE A 459 15.38 6.93 18.78
C PHE A 459 15.65 5.68 19.62
N LEU A 460 16.93 5.29 19.73
CA LEU A 460 17.32 4.12 20.52
C LEU A 460 17.06 4.30 22.02
N HIS A 461 17.20 5.53 22.55
CA HIS A 461 16.84 5.86 23.92
C HIS A 461 15.33 5.78 24.13
N GLN A 462 14.52 6.31 23.21
CA GLN A 462 13.06 6.18 23.28
C GLN A 462 12.60 4.71 23.26
N ILE A 463 13.23 3.87 22.43
CA ILE A 463 12.96 2.43 22.41
C ILE A 463 13.41 1.76 23.73
N ASN A 464 14.53 2.20 24.30
CA ASN A 464 15.00 1.71 25.58
C ASN A 464 14.06 2.11 26.74
N ASP A 465 13.38 3.26 26.65
CA ASP A 465 12.37 3.66 27.62
C ASP A 465 11.17 2.70 27.58
N ILE A 466 10.70 2.33 26.38
CA ILE A 466 9.66 1.28 26.20
C ILE A 466 10.12 -0.02 26.87
N VAL A 467 11.36 -0.45 26.61
CA VAL A 467 11.94 -1.67 27.21
C VAL A 467 12.04 -1.57 28.73
N THR A 468 12.32 -0.39 29.27
CA THR A 468 12.41 -0.17 30.72
C THR A 468 11.05 -0.32 31.38
N VAL A 469 10.00 0.29 30.80
CA VAL A 469 8.62 0.11 31.25
C VAL A 469 8.17 -1.34 31.09
N GLU A 470 8.51 -2.01 29.97
CA GLU A 470 8.22 -3.44 29.79
C GLU A 470 8.84 -4.30 30.90
N LYS A 471 10.09 -4.03 31.30
CA LYS A 471 10.76 -4.74 32.40
C LYS A 471 10.06 -4.52 33.74
N GLN A 472 9.58 -3.30 34.01
CA GLN A 472 8.81 -3.01 35.23
C GLN A 472 7.46 -3.72 35.22
N LEU A 473 6.76 -3.74 34.06
CA LEU A 473 5.48 -4.43 33.91
C LEU A 473 5.60 -5.94 34.18
N LEU A 474 6.72 -6.57 33.82
CA LEU A 474 7.01 -7.98 34.09
C LEU A 474 7.14 -8.32 35.59
N GLU A 475 7.32 -7.33 36.46
CA GLU A 475 7.39 -7.53 37.92
C GLU A 475 6.00 -7.58 38.57
N HIS A 476 4.94 -7.36 37.79
CA HIS A 476 3.56 -7.28 38.25
C HIS A 476 2.65 -8.23 37.46
N ASP A 477 1.49 -8.52 38.05
CA ASP A 477 0.35 -9.12 37.36
C ASP A 477 -0.76 -8.09 37.15
N LEU A 478 -1.86 -8.50 36.50
CA LEU A 478 -2.95 -7.58 36.17
C LEU A 478 -3.53 -6.94 37.42
N GLU A 479 -3.60 -7.62 38.57
CA GLU A 479 -4.19 -7.09 39.80
C GLU A 479 -3.25 -6.14 40.56
N SER A 480 -1.96 -6.46 40.59
CA SER A 480 -0.94 -5.76 41.36
C SER A 480 -0.29 -4.57 40.64
N VAL A 481 -0.47 -4.44 39.31
CA VAL A 481 0.14 -3.34 38.55
C VAL A 481 -0.31 -1.96 39.10
N PRO A 482 0.64 -1.06 39.42
CA PRO A 482 0.32 0.30 39.85
C PRO A 482 -0.40 1.10 38.76
N PHE A 483 -1.32 1.98 39.18
CA PHE A 483 -2.07 2.86 38.27
C PHE A 483 -1.15 3.69 37.36
N ASP A 484 -0.15 4.35 37.94
CA ASP A 484 0.75 5.24 37.18
C ASP A 484 1.57 4.46 36.14
N LEU A 485 2.03 3.25 36.47
CA LEU A 485 2.76 2.40 35.53
C LEU A 485 1.87 1.92 34.38
N LEU A 486 0.64 1.50 34.68
CA LEU A 486 -0.32 1.10 33.64
C LEU A 486 -0.66 2.29 32.74
N LYS A 487 -0.88 3.47 33.32
CA LYS A 487 -1.16 4.70 32.57
C LYS A 487 0.02 5.09 31.68
N GLU A 488 1.25 5.08 32.20
CA GLU A 488 2.47 5.33 31.45
C GLU A 488 2.60 4.36 30.28
N ALA A 489 2.40 3.06 30.50
CA ALA A 489 2.44 2.06 29.45
C ALA A 489 1.42 2.37 28.33
N LYS A 490 0.18 2.74 28.67
CA LYS A 490 -0.82 3.13 27.65
C LYS A 490 -0.41 4.40 26.91
N GLN A 491 0.15 5.41 27.60
CA GLN A 491 0.68 6.64 26.98
C GLN A 491 1.90 6.40 26.08
N MET A 492 2.64 5.30 26.29
CA MET A 492 3.70 4.83 25.39
C MET A 492 3.19 3.88 24.29
N GLY A 493 1.86 3.71 24.15
CA GLY A 493 1.23 2.94 23.09
C GLY A 493 1.19 1.42 23.27
N PHE A 494 1.48 0.89 24.47
CA PHE A 494 1.35 -0.55 24.72
C PHE A 494 -0.10 -0.99 24.48
N SER A 495 -0.33 -2.00 23.64
CA SER A 495 -1.66 -2.58 23.46
C SER A 495 -2.07 -3.40 24.68
N ASP A 496 -3.38 -3.56 24.84
CA ASP A 496 -3.97 -4.43 25.85
C ASP A 496 -3.51 -5.88 25.64
N LYS A 497 -3.28 -6.29 24.38
CA LYS A 497 -2.72 -7.60 24.08
C LYS A 497 -1.28 -7.74 24.55
N GLN A 498 -0.42 -6.72 24.36
CA GLN A 498 0.94 -6.73 24.91
C GLN A 498 0.92 -6.89 26.42
N LEU A 499 0.12 -6.07 27.09
CA LEU A 499 -0.02 -6.10 28.55
C LEU A 499 -0.52 -7.47 29.03
N SER A 500 -1.49 -8.08 28.34
CA SER A 500 -2.00 -9.41 28.70
C SER A 500 -0.91 -10.50 28.64
N ILE A 501 0.00 -10.39 27.68
CA ILE A 501 1.12 -11.32 27.53
C ILE A 501 2.16 -11.10 28.64
N LEU A 502 2.37 -9.86 29.07
CA LEU A 502 3.33 -9.50 30.11
C LEU A 502 2.87 -9.93 31.52
N PHE A 503 1.60 -9.70 31.86
CA PHE A 503 1.09 -9.92 33.22
C PHE A 503 0.87 -11.39 33.61
N THR A 504 0.99 -12.34 32.66
CA THR A 504 0.77 -13.79 32.85
C THR A 504 -0.68 -14.13 33.28
N ASN A 505 -1.30 -15.14 32.67
CA ASN A 505 -2.64 -15.65 33.02
C ASN A 505 -3.81 -14.62 32.96
N CYS A 506 -3.75 -13.62 32.08
CA CYS A 506 -4.91 -12.78 31.79
C CYS A 506 -5.13 -12.63 30.28
N GLU A 507 -6.36 -12.32 29.92
CA GLU A 507 -6.77 -12.05 28.54
C GLU A 507 -6.79 -10.55 28.24
N GLU A 508 -6.69 -10.19 26.96
CA GLU A 508 -6.72 -8.79 26.50
C GLU A 508 -7.97 -8.03 26.98
N ASP A 509 -9.13 -8.69 27.01
CA ASP A 509 -10.38 -8.10 27.48
C ASP A 509 -10.33 -7.75 28.98
N GLU A 510 -9.61 -8.52 29.81
CA GLU A 510 -9.49 -8.24 31.24
C GLU A 510 -8.63 -7.00 31.49
N VAL A 511 -7.55 -6.84 30.71
CA VAL A 511 -6.72 -5.63 30.72
C VAL A 511 -7.55 -4.40 30.36
N TYR A 512 -8.33 -4.51 29.29
CA TYR A 512 -9.23 -3.46 28.82
C TYR A 512 -10.23 -3.02 29.90
N GLU A 513 -10.94 -3.96 30.51
CA GLU A 513 -11.93 -3.63 31.56
C GLU A 513 -11.27 -2.99 32.78
N LYS A 514 -10.11 -3.49 33.22
CA LYS A 514 -9.37 -2.89 34.33
C LYS A 514 -8.96 -1.46 34.04
N ARG A 515 -8.31 -1.20 32.90
CA ARG A 515 -7.83 0.15 32.58
C ARG A 515 -9.00 1.13 32.41
N LYS A 516 -10.11 0.68 31.83
CA LYS A 516 -11.33 1.49 31.66
C LYS A 516 -11.96 1.83 33.01
N ALA A 517 -12.04 0.87 33.93
CA ALA A 517 -12.53 1.11 35.29
C ALA A 517 -11.67 2.14 36.06
N LEU A 518 -10.38 2.23 35.71
CA LEU A 518 -9.45 3.23 36.23
C LEU A 518 -9.49 4.58 35.49
N GLY A 519 -10.34 4.72 34.47
CA GLY A 519 -10.44 5.93 33.65
C GLY A 519 -9.30 6.11 32.63
N ILE A 520 -8.56 5.04 32.32
CA ILE A 520 -7.52 5.03 31.29
C ILE A 520 -8.16 4.61 29.95
N THR A 521 -8.77 5.58 29.30
CA THR A 521 -9.45 5.44 27.98
C THR A 521 -8.80 6.34 26.95
N ARG A 522 -8.97 6.01 25.67
CA ARG A 522 -8.50 6.86 24.58
C ARG A 522 -9.31 8.14 24.51
N THR A 523 -8.63 9.21 24.12
CA THR A 523 -9.20 10.44 23.61
C THR A 523 -8.81 10.58 22.16
N TYR A 524 -9.68 11.16 21.34
CA TYR A 524 -9.39 11.39 19.93
C TYR A 524 -9.06 12.86 19.70
N LYS A 525 -7.90 13.11 19.09
CA LYS A 525 -7.38 14.43 18.73
C LYS A 525 -7.51 14.65 17.23
N MET A 526 -7.69 15.90 16.82
CA MET A 526 -7.88 16.29 15.43
C MET A 526 -6.52 16.66 14.78
N VAL A 527 -6.34 16.26 13.53
CA VAL A 527 -5.28 16.80 12.69
C VAL A 527 -5.72 18.15 12.13
N ASP A 528 -5.01 19.21 12.50
CA ASP A 528 -5.46 20.60 12.27
C ASP A 528 -4.49 21.46 11.45
N THR A 529 -3.35 20.90 11.03
CA THR A 529 -2.23 21.58 10.34
C THR A 529 -1.57 22.76 11.07
N CYS A 530 -2.02 23.14 12.28
CA CYS A 530 -1.61 24.38 12.94
C CYS A 530 -1.38 24.25 14.46
N ALA A 531 -1.29 23.03 15.00
CA ALA A 531 -1.02 22.78 16.41
C ALA A 531 -1.99 23.53 17.34
N ALA A 532 -3.28 23.43 17.04
CA ALA A 532 -4.40 24.06 17.72
C ALA A 532 -4.41 25.60 17.76
N GLU A 533 -3.60 26.29 16.94
CA GLU A 533 -3.68 27.75 16.80
C GLU A 533 -5.05 28.20 16.25
N PHE A 534 -5.62 27.41 15.33
CA PHE A 534 -6.93 27.64 14.73
C PHE A 534 -7.84 26.41 14.88
N GLU A 535 -9.14 26.65 14.97
CA GLU A 535 -10.13 25.57 15.06
C GLU A 535 -10.23 24.81 13.72
N ALA A 536 -9.88 23.53 13.72
CA ALA A 536 -10.10 22.66 12.58
C ALA A 536 -11.59 22.30 12.43
N LYS A 537 -12.07 22.31 11.18
CA LYS A 537 -13.46 21.98 10.81
C LYS A 537 -13.58 20.62 10.16
N THR A 538 -12.46 19.98 9.85
CA THR A 538 -12.41 18.72 9.13
C THR A 538 -12.19 17.55 10.10
N PRO A 539 -13.14 16.60 10.18
CA PRO A 539 -13.14 15.53 11.19
C PRO A 539 -12.13 14.40 10.85
N TYR A 540 -10.85 14.75 10.97
CA TYR A 540 -9.70 13.86 10.76
C TYR A 540 -9.02 13.59 12.11
N PHE A 541 -9.16 12.38 12.64
CA PHE A 541 -8.81 12.05 14.01
C PHE A 541 -7.73 10.98 14.14
N TYR A 542 -7.00 11.04 15.25
CA TYR A 542 -6.17 9.96 15.78
C TYR A 542 -6.40 9.81 17.29
N SER A 543 -6.17 8.61 17.82
CA SER A 543 -6.32 8.31 19.24
C SER A 543 -5.02 8.50 20.01
N THR A 544 -5.15 8.92 21.26
CA THR A 544 -4.06 9.01 22.25
C THR A 544 -4.62 8.84 23.67
N PHE A 545 -3.76 8.72 24.68
CA PHE A 545 -4.16 8.70 26.10
C PHE A 545 -3.91 10.06 26.75
N ASP A 546 -4.80 11.00 26.46
CA ASP A 546 -4.80 12.38 26.97
C ASP A 546 -6.13 12.68 27.72
N THR A 547 -6.45 13.95 27.91
CA THR A 547 -7.51 14.43 28.80
C THR A 547 -8.75 14.92 28.06
N GLU A 548 -8.59 15.58 26.91
CA GLU A 548 -9.69 16.14 26.12
C GLU A 548 -9.95 15.33 24.86
N ASN A 549 -11.22 14.97 24.63
CA ASN A 549 -11.68 14.28 23.43
C ASN A 549 -12.36 15.24 22.44
N GLU A 550 -11.82 15.33 21.24
CA GLU A 550 -12.28 16.24 20.17
C GLU A 550 -13.21 15.57 19.16
N SER A 551 -13.25 14.22 19.10
CA SER A 551 -14.28 13.54 18.29
C SER A 551 -15.61 13.50 19.05
N ILE A 552 -16.50 14.43 18.71
CA ILE A 552 -17.84 14.51 19.29
C ILE A 552 -18.80 13.64 18.47
N PRO A 553 -19.40 12.58 19.04
CA PRO A 553 -20.35 11.74 18.33
C PRO A 553 -21.63 12.52 18.00
N SER A 554 -22.13 12.38 16.78
CA SER A 554 -23.42 12.95 16.38
C SER A 554 -24.59 12.03 16.74
N ASP A 555 -25.83 12.55 16.67
CA ASP A 555 -27.06 11.76 16.80
C ASP A 555 -27.49 11.08 15.48
N LYS A 556 -26.73 11.25 14.39
CA LYS A 556 -27.04 10.60 13.11
C LYS A 556 -26.76 9.12 13.20
N LYS A 557 -27.48 8.34 12.38
CA LYS A 557 -27.19 6.93 12.17
C LYS A 557 -25.82 6.79 11.49
N LYS A 558 -24.92 6.02 12.09
CA LYS A 558 -23.54 5.88 11.61
C LYS A 558 -23.26 4.47 11.13
N VAL A 559 -22.39 4.37 10.13
CA VAL A 559 -21.84 3.11 9.65
C VAL A 559 -20.32 3.23 9.60
N ILE A 560 -19.64 2.28 10.23
CA ILE A 560 -18.18 2.17 10.15
C ILE A 560 -17.81 1.27 8.98
N VAL A 561 -16.86 1.73 8.16
CA VAL A 561 -16.16 0.92 7.15
C VAL A 561 -14.74 0.67 7.66
N LEU A 562 -14.34 -0.59 7.72
CA LEU A 562 -12.97 -0.97 8.05
C LEU A 562 -12.15 -1.06 6.76
N GLY A 563 -11.07 -0.28 6.70
CA GLY A 563 -10.10 -0.34 5.62
C GLY A 563 -9.23 -1.59 5.66
N SER A 564 -8.32 -1.69 4.70
CA SER A 564 -7.44 -2.85 4.58
C SER A 564 -6.15 -2.72 5.40
N GLY A 565 -5.74 -1.55 5.88
CA GLY A 565 -4.39 -1.34 6.39
C GLY A 565 -3.35 -1.26 5.26
N PRO A 566 -2.06 -1.56 5.50
CA PRO A 566 -0.98 -1.34 4.53
C PRO A 566 -1.14 -2.19 3.27
N ASN A 567 -0.88 -1.69 2.08
CA ASN A 567 -0.89 -2.57 0.91
C ASN A 567 0.15 -3.70 1.02
N ARG A 568 -0.21 -4.87 0.49
CA ARG A 568 0.63 -6.08 0.44
C ARG A 568 0.16 -6.97 -0.70
N ILE A 569 1.00 -7.90 -1.16
CA ILE A 569 0.65 -8.79 -2.27
C ILE A 569 -0.59 -9.61 -1.91
N GLY A 570 -1.62 -9.51 -2.75
CA GLY A 570 -2.95 -10.10 -2.56
C GLY A 570 -3.96 -9.24 -1.81
N GLN A 571 -3.54 -8.10 -1.27
CA GLN A 571 -4.39 -7.09 -0.63
C GLN A 571 -3.89 -5.68 -1.00
N GLY A 572 -4.19 -5.28 -2.23
CA GLY A 572 -3.76 -4.03 -2.84
C GLY A 572 -4.82 -2.95 -2.80
N ILE A 573 -4.71 -2.04 -3.78
CA ILE A 573 -5.58 -0.88 -3.96
C ILE A 573 -7.04 -1.25 -4.26
N GLU A 574 -7.29 -2.49 -4.72
CA GLU A 574 -8.61 -2.96 -5.12
C GLU A 574 -9.60 -2.88 -3.94
N PHE A 575 -9.11 -3.18 -2.72
CA PHE A 575 -9.91 -3.09 -1.50
C PHE A 575 -10.10 -1.64 -1.03
N ASP A 576 -9.13 -0.75 -1.30
CA ASP A 576 -9.29 0.68 -1.04
C ASP A 576 -10.40 1.28 -1.92
N TYR A 577 -10.37 0.94 -3.22
CA TYR A 577 -11.43 1.28 -4.17
C TYR A 577 -12.80 0.83 -3.67
N CYS A 578 -12.88 -0.39 -3.13
CA CYS A 578 -14.11 -0.90 -2.54
C CYS A 578 -14.58 -0.08 -1.34
N CYS A 579 -13.68 0.28 -0.43
CA CYS A 579 -14.03 1.05 0.74
C CYS A 579 -14.50 2.47 0.37
N VAL A 580 -13.86 3.13 -0.60
CA VAL A 580 -14.24 4.48 -1.06
C VAL A 580 -15.65 4.49 -1.66
N HIS A 581 -15.98 3.54 -2.55
CA HIS A 581 -17.34 3.39 -3.08
C HIS A 581 -18.36 3.05 -1.98
N GLY A 582 -17.94 2.29 -0.98
CA GLY A 582 -18.73 1.99 0.20
C GLY A 582 -19.09 3.24 1.00
N LEU A 583 -18.10 4.10 1.30
CA LEU A 583 -18.32 5.37 2.00
C LEU A 583 -19.31 6.27 1.26
N GLN A 584 -19.14 6.42 -0.05
CA GLN A 584 -20.04 7.21 -0.89
C GLN A 584 -21.47 6.69 -0.84
N ALA A 585 -21.66 5.37 -0.97
CA ALA A 585 -22.98 4.75 -0.90
C ALA A 585 -23.66 4.94 0.46
N ILE A 586 -22.89 4.88 1.56
CA ILE A 586 -23.38 5.14 2.92
C ILE A 586 -23.89 6.59 3.05
N GLN A 587 -23.10 7.56 2.56
CA GLN A 587 -23.47 8.97 2.55
C GLN A 587 -24.71 9.24 1.71
N GLU A 588 -24.80 8.64 0.52
CA GLU A 588 -25.98 8.73 -0.36
C GLU A 588 -27.24 8.15 0.29
N CYS A 589 -27.10 7.17 1.19
CA CYS A 589 -28.20 6.62 1.98
C CYS A 589 -28.55 7.48 3.22
N GLY A 590 -27.88 8.61 3.43
CA GLY A 590 -28.13 9.54 4.53
C GLY A 590 -27.52 9.13 5.87
N TYR A 591 -26.64 8.13 5.89
CA TYR A 591 -25.87 7.74 7.06
C TYR A 591 -24.62 8.60 7.20
N GLU A 592 -24.13 8.73 8.43
CA GLU A 592 -22.79 9.23 8.69
C GLU A 592 -21.78 8.10 8.44
N ALA A 593 -20.94 8.25 7.41
CA ALA A 593 -19.92 7.30 7.04
C ALA A 593 -18.63 7.55 7.84
N ILE A 594 -18.16 6.53 8.55
CA ILE A 594 -16.95 6.58 9.37
C ILE A 594 -15.92 5.63 8.77
N MET A 595 -14.72 6.13 8.46
CA MET A 595 -13.60 5.33 7.99
C MET A 595 -12.62 5.05 9.13
N VAL A 596 -12.16 3.80 9.23
CA VAL A 596 -11.03 3.39 10.08
C VAL A 596 -9.98 2.72 9.20
N ASN A 597 -8.85 3.38 8.98
CA ASN A 597 -7.74 2.85 8.18
C ASN A 597 -6.42 3.56 8.54
N CYS A 598 -5.28 2.96 8.20
CA CYS A 598 -3.95 3.47 8.56
C CYS A 598 -2.94 3.50 7.41
N ASN A 599 -3.42 3.42 6.16
CA ASN A 599 -2.57 3.44 4.98
C ASN A 599 -2.46 4.86 4.41
N PRO A 600 -1.27 5.48 4.42
CA PRO A 600 -1.11 6.86 4.00
C PRO A 600 -1.22 7.07 2.48
N GLU A 601 -1.05 6.01 1.68
CA GLU A 601 -1.03 6.08 0.22
C GLU A 601 -2.45 6.14 -0.40
N THR A 602 -3.49 5.95 0.40
CA THR A 602 -4.82 5.60 -0.09
C THR A 602 -5.81 6.77 -0.15
N VAL A 603 -6.84 6.60 -1.00
CA VAL A 603 -7.94 7.57 -1.12
C VAL A 603 -8.90 7.41 0.05
N SER A 604 -9.07 6.21 0.63
CA SER A 604 -9.93 6.05 1.81
C SER A 604 -9.49 6.87 3.03
N THR A 605 -8.19 7.14 3.16
CA THR A 605 -7.63 8.01 4.21
C THR A 605 -7.52 9.47 3.77
N ASP A 606 -8.16 9.86 2.67
CA ASP A 606 -8.46 11.26 2.38
C ASP A 606 -9.65 11.71 3.23
N PHE A 607 -9.45 12.79 3.99
CA PHE A 607 -10.47 13.35 4.89
C PHE A 607 -11.70 13.88 4.14
N ASP A 608 -11.63 14.05 2.81
CA ASP A 608 -12.78 14.39 1.97
C ASP A 608 -13.71 13.19 1.66
N MET A 609 -13.32 11.94 1.95
CA MET A 609 -14.09 10.75 1.56
C MET A 609 -15.12 10.29 2.58
N ALA A 610 -14.91 10.55 3.87
CA ALA A 610 -15.77 10.09 4.96
C ALA A 610 -16.33 11.28 5.75
N ASN A 611 -17.43 11.08 6.47
CA ASN A 611 -17.90 12.10 7.42
C ASN A 611 -17.02 12.18 8.66
N LYS A 612 -16.34 11.10 9.02
CA LYS A 612 -15.25 11.08 10.00
C LYS A 612 -14.18 10.09 9.55
N LEU A 613 -12.92 10.50 9.64
CA LEU A 613 -11.77 9.64 9.40
C LEU A 613 -11.05 9.41 10.72
N TYR A 614 -10.90 8.14 11.10
CA TYR A 614 -10.02 7.72 12.18
C TYR A 614 -8.79 7.05 11.57
N PHE A 615 -7.64 7.73 11.68
CA PHE A 615 -6.36 7.22 11.20
C PHE A 615 -5.72 6.33 12.25
N GLU A 616 -6.34 5.17 12.43
CA GLU A 616 -6.04 4.24 13.50
C GLU A 616 -5.65 2.88 12.95
N PRO A 617 -4.82 2.11 13.69
CA PRO A 617 -4.61 0.71 13.37
C PRO A 617 -5.96 -0.01 13.20
N VAL A 618 -6.11 -0.81 12.15
CA VAL A 618 -7.29 -1.68 11.96
C VAL A 618 -7.15 -2.90 12.87
N TYR A 619 -7.17 -2.63 14.17
CA TYR A 619 -6.80 -3.52 15.25
C TYR A 619 -7.90 -3.46 16.32
N TRP A 620 -8.15 -4.60 16.99
CA TRP A 620 -9.34 -4.73 17.84
C TRP A 620 -9.46 -3.65 18.91
N GLU A 621 -8.42 -3.44 19.72
CA GLU A 621 -8.46 -2.48 20.84
C GLU A 621 -8.89 -1.08 20.36
N HIS A 622 -8.31 -0.61 19.26
CA HIS A 622 -8.59 0.70 18.69
C HIS A 622 -10.01 0.77 18.14
N LEU A 623 -10.43 -0.26 17.40
CA LEU A 623 -11.79 -0.35 16.86
C LEU A 623 -12.85 -0.38 17.97
N TRP A 624 -12.60 -1.13 19.04
CA TRP A 624 -13.59 -1.29 20.11
C TRP A 624 -13.91 0.04 20.79
N GLU A 625 -12.91 0.86 21.11
CA GLU A 625 -13.16 2.19 21.68
C GLU A 625 -13.84 3.16 20.70
N ILE A 626 -13.56 3.06 19.39
CA ILE A 626 -14.29 3.84 18.38
C ILE A 626 -15.77 3.42 18.36
N VAL A 627 -16.04 2.11 18.41
CA VAL A 627 -17.41 1.58 18.45
C VAL A 627 -18.16 2.06 19.69
N GLU A 628 -17.52 2.10 20.85
CA GLU A 628 -18.14 2.59 22.08
C GLU A 628 -18.43 4.09 22.06
N LEU A 629 -17.51 4.88 21.49
CA LEU A 629 -17.69 6.32 21.32
C LEU A 629 -18.81 6.62 20.33
N GLU A 630 -18.75 6.01 19.14
CA GLU A 630 -19.60 6.38 18.01
C GLU A 630 -20.95 5.68 18.00
N LYS A 631 -21.05 4.49 18.63
CA LYS A 631 -22.27 3.67 18.72
C LYS A 631 -22.92 3.47 17.35
N PRO A 632 -22.20 2.88 16.37
CA PRO A 632 -22.70 2.76 15.01
C PRO A 632 -23.90 1.81 14.92
N GLU A 633 -24.73 2.00 13.89
CA GLU A 633 -25.80 1.06 13.53
C GLU A 633 -25.23 -0.30 13.09
N GLY A 634 -23.99 -0.29 12.61
CA GLY A 634 -23.22 -1.49 12.31
C GLY A 634 -21.91 -1.19 11.60
N VAL A 635 -21.18 -2.26 11.33
CA VAL A 635 -19.84 -2.23 10.74
C VAL A 635 -19.86 -3.02 9.43
N ILE A 636 -19.21 -2.48 8.40
CA ILE A 636 -18.94 -3.17 7.14
C ILE A 636 -17.50 -3.68 7.16
N VAL A 637 -17.35 -4.99 6.96
CA VAL A 637 -16.05 -5.70 6.99
C VAL A 637 -15.70 -6.33 5.64
N GLN A 638 -16.65 -6.38 4.71
CA GLN A 638 -16.56 -7.10 3.44
C GLN A 638 -15.84 -6.32 2.33
N LEU A 639 -15.47 -5.05 2.58
CA LEU A 639 -14.82 -4.18 1.60
C LEU A 639 -13.31 -4.08 1.81
N GLY A 640 -12.83 -4.19 3.06
CA GLY A 640 -11.43 -3.98 3.45
C GLY A 640 -10.51 -5.21 3.37
N GLY A 641 -10.93 -6.29 2.71
CA GLY A 641 -10.12 -7.51 2.62
C GLY A 641 -9.97 -8.25 3.97
N GLN A 642 -8.85 -8.93 4.19
CA GLN A 642 -8.70 -9.87 5.32
C GLN A 642 -8.61 -9.20 6.67
N THR A 643 -7.96 -8.04 6.72
CA THR A 643 -7.72 -7.33 7.98
C THR A 643 -9.05 -7.00 8.65
N ALA A 644 -10.00 -6.48 7.89
CA ALA A 644 -11.36 -6.25 8.33
C ALA A 644 -12.10 -7.55 8.71
N LEU A 645 -11.98 -8.60 7.88
CA LEU A 645 -12.65 -9.89 8.13
C LEU A 645 -12.22 -10.57 9.43
N LYS A 646 -10.94 -10.50 9.81
CA LYS A 646 -10.43 -11.07 11.07
C LYS A 646 -11.15 -10.51 12.30
N LEU A 647 -11.67 -9.28 12.22
CA LEU A 647 -12.36 -8.62 13.33
C LEU A 647 -13.86 -8.97 13.40
N ALA A 648 -14.43 -9.60 12.36
CA ALA A 648 -15.85 -9.92 12.26
C ALA A 648 -16.35 -10.83 13.39
N LYS A 649 -15.54 -11.82 13.79
CA LYS A 649 -15.88 -12.74 14.89
C LYS A 649 -16.11 -11.97 16.19
N ARG A 650 -15.15 -11.15 16.58
CA ARG A 650 -15.16 -10.43 17.85
C ARG A 650 -16.23 -9.33 17.88
N LEU A 651 -16.49 -8.67 16.74
CA LEU A 651 -17.63 -7.76 16.58
C LEU A 651 -18.96 -8.48 16.86
N THR A 652 -19.15 -9.67 16.30
CA THR A 652 -20.36 -10.47 16.50
C THR A 652 -20.50 -10.93 17.96
N GLU A 653 -19.41 -11.38 18.59
CA GLU A 653 -19.39 -11.80 20.00
C GLU A 653 -19.74 -10.64 20.97
N LYS A 654 -19.34 -9.41 20.65
CA LYS A 654 -19.73 -8.20 21.41
C LYS A 654 -21.11 -7.65 21.02
N GLY A 655 -21.85 -8.33 20.14
CA GLY A 655 -23.20 -7.92 19.73
C GLY A 655 -23.24 -6.76 18.75
N ILE A 656 -22.12 -6.42 18.10
CA ILE A 656 -22.08 -5.40 17.06
C ILE A 656 -22.59 -5.98 15.75
N LYS A 657 -23.55 -5.28 15.13
CA LYS A 657 -24.14 -5.69 13.87
C LYS A 657 -23.13 -5.57 12.73
N ILE A 658 -22.84 -6.69 12.07
CA ILE A 658 -22.21 -6.69 10.76
C ILE A 658 -23.29 -6.38 9.71
N ILE A 659 -23.07 -5.33 8.92
CA ILE A 659 -23.94 -4.94 7.81
C ILE A 659 -23.58 -5.78 6.58
N GLY A 660 -24.56 -6.25 5.82
CA GLY A 660 -24.34 -7.20 4.73
C GLY A 660 -24.31 -8.66 5.19
N THR A 661 -23.45 -9.47 4.57
CA THR A 661 -23.32 -10.90 4.88
C THR A 661 -22.85 -11.11 6.32
N SER A 662 -23.52 -12.02 7.05
CA SER A 662 -23.24 -12.29 8.46
C SER A 662 -21.88 -12.96 8.68
N PHE A 663 -21.30 -12.83 9.89
CA PHE A 663 -20.06 -13.53 10.23
C PHE A 663 -20.18 -15.05 10.04
N ASP A 664 -21.25 -15.68 10.51
CA ASP A 664 -21.43 -17.14 10.37
C ASP A 664 -21.46 -17.56 8.90
N SER A 665 -22.16 -16.82 8.05
CA SER A 665 -22.16 -17.04 6.59
C SER A 665 -20.75 -16.93 5.97
N MET A 666 -19.96 -15.95 6.43
CA MET A 666 -18.58 -15.77 5.96
C MET A 666 -17.68 -16.91 6.45
N ASP A 667 -17.80 -17.29 7.72
CA ASP A 667 -17.03 -18.37 8.35
C ASP A 667 -17.34 -19.73 7.72
N ILE A 668 -18.61 -20.01 7.34
CA ILE A 668 -18.97 -21.21 6.59
C ILE A 668 -18.23 -21.28 5.25
N ALA A 669 -18.06 -20.15 4.56
CA ALA A 669 -17.41 -20.12 3.27
C ALA A 669 -15.87 -20.25 3.38
N GLU A 670 -15.27 -19.69 4.43
CA GLU A 670 -13.82 -19.78 4.69
C GLU A 670 -13.40 -21.14 5.27
N ASP A 671 -14.24 -21.78 6.09
CA ASP A 671 -13.97 -23.13 6.60
C ASP A 671 -14.21 -24.17 5.51
N ARG A 672 -13.13 -24.78 5.01
CA ARG A 672 -13.20 -25.78 3.94
C ARG A 672 -14.08 -26.99 4.28
N GLY A 673 -14.13 -27.42 5.54
CA GLY A 673 -14.99 -28.53 5.95
C GLY A 673 -16.47 -28.15 5.84
N ARG A 674 -16.84 -27.05 6.50
CA ARG A 674 -18.22 -26.53 6.49
C ARG A 674 -18.68 -26.18 5.08
N PHE A 675 -17.81 -25.56 4.28
CA PHE A 675 -18.12 -25.19 2.90
C PHE A 675 -18.36 -26.42 2.02
N SER A 676 -17.49 -27.42 2.07
CA SER A 676 -17.64 -28.63 1.27
C SER A 676 -18.86 -29.46 1.68
N ASP A 677 -19.17 -29.55 2.98
CA ASP A 677 -20.42 -30.16 3.44
C ASP A 677 -21.63 -29.45 2.84
N ARG A 678 -21.59 -28.10 2.80
CA ARG A 678 -22.64 -27.30 2.16
C ARG A 678 -22.74 -27.55 0.67
N LEU A 679 -21.62 -27.66 -0.05
CA LEU A 679 -21.62 -27.99 -1.49
C LEU A 679 -22.19 -29.40 -1.74
N LYS A 680 -21.88 -30.36 -0.87
CA LYS A 680 -22.41 -31.72 -0.94
C LYS A 680 -23.93 -31.76 -0.76
N GLU A 681 -24.45 -31.02 0.23
CA GLU A 681 -25.90 -30.85 0.43
C GLU A 681 -26.60 -30.25 -0.79
N LEU A 682 -25.94 -29.31 -1.48
CA LEU A 682 -26.48 -28.63 -2.66
C LEU A 682 -26.35 -29.46 -3.96
N GLY A 683 -25.64 -30.60 -3.91
CA GLY A 683 -25.32 -31.42 -5.06
C GLY A 683 -24.36 -30.74 -6.03
N ILE A 684 -23.50 -29.85 -5.54
CA ILE A 684 -22.53 -29.10 -6.35
C ILE A 684 -21.19 -29.83 -6.35
N PRO A 685 -20.57 -30.11 -7.52
CA PRO A 685 -19.26 -30.73 -7.57
C PRO A 685 -18.15 -29.83 -7.02
N PHE A 686 -17.22 -30.43 -6.28
CA PHE A 686 -15.99 -29.79 -5.78
C PHE A 686 -14.84 -30.81 -5.82
N PRO A 687 -13.57 -30.37 -5.82
CA PRO A 687 -12.42 -31.28 -5.77
C PRO A 687 -12.45 -32.14 -4.49
N LYS A 688 -12.04 -33.41 -4.59
CA LYS A 688 -11.87 -34.25 -3.39
C LYS A 688 -10.91 -33.57 -2.43
N TYR A 689 -11.19 -33.64 -1.13
CA TYR A 689 -10.32 -33.07 -0.12
C TYR A 689 -10.32 -33.93 1.15
N GLY A 690 -9.34 -33.69 2.00
CA GLY A 690 -9.35 -34.13 3.38
C GLY A 690 -8.56 -33.17 4.26
N THR A 691 -8.51 -33.47 5.55
CA THR A 691 -7.91 -32.59 6.56
C THR A 691 -7.00 -33.37 7.48
N ALA A 692 -5.84 -32.82 7.80
CA ALA A 692 -4.84 -33.45 8.64
C ALA A 692 -4.32 -32.47 9.70
N PHE A 693 -3.87 -33.00 10.84
CA PHE A 693 -3.27 -32.22 11.92
C PHE A 693 -1.78 -32.51 12.10
N ASN A 694 -1.30 -33.62 11.54
CA ASN A 694 0.09 -34.04 11.57
C ASN A 694 0.48 -34.67 10.23
N THR A 695 1.76 -34.99 10.09
CA THR A 695 2.32 -35.56 8.86
C THR A 695 1.73 -36.93 8.51
N ASP A 696 1.58 -37.83 9.49
CA ASP A 696 1.08 -39.19 9.25
C ASP A 696 -0.37 -39.16 8.76
N ASP A 697 -1.22 -38.34 9.41
CA ASP A 697 -2.60 -38.10 8.98
C ASP A 697 -2.64 -37.53 7.56
N ALA A 698 -1.73 -36.60 7.23
CA ALA A 698 -1.67 -35.97 5.92
C ALA A 698 -1.36 -36.97 4.82
N ILE A 699 -0.44 -37.90 5.08
CA ILE A 699 -0.07 -38.96 4.13
C ILE A 699 -1.25 -39.88 3.84
N GLU A 700 -1.97 -40.33 4.88
CA GLU A 700 -3.14 -41.19 4.70
C GLU A 700 -4.26 -40.47 3.95
N VAL A 701 -4.53 -39.21 4.30
CA VAL A 701 -5.51 -38.38 3.58
C VAL A 701 -5.11 -38.20 2.10
N ALA A 702 -3.83 -37.95 1.80
CA ALA A 702 -3.37 -37.78 0.42
C ALA A 702 -3.50 -39.07 -0.42
N LYS A 703 -3.38 -40.26 0.19
CA LYS A 703 -3.64 -41.53 -0.48
C LYS A 703 -5.12 -41.69 -0.87
N GLU A 704 -6.04 -41.23 -0.03
CA GLU A 704 -7.48 -41.26 -0.32
C GLU A 704 -7.89 -40.21 -1.37
N VAL A 705 -7.34 -39.00 -1.26
CA VAL A 705 -7.61 -37.87 -2.16
C VAL A 705 -7.02 -38.14 -3.55
N GLY A 706 -5.79 -38.64 -3.61
CA GLY A 706 -5.03 -38.97 -4.82
C GLY A 706 -4.08 -37.84 -5.26
N TYR A 707 -2.82 -38.17 -5.51
CA TYR A 707 -1.81 -37.24 -6.03
C TYR A 707 -2.06 -36.89 -7.52
N PRO A 708 -1.67 -35.68 -7.97
CA PRO A 708 -1.08 -34.58 -7.18
C PRO A 708 -2.10 -33.92 -6.24
N VAL A 709 -1.64 -33.42 -5.10
CA VAL A 709 -2.48 -32.73 -4.11
C VAL A 709 -1.97 -31.31 -3.84
N LEU A 710 -2.91 -30.39 -3.58
CA LEU A 710 -2.63 -29.05 -3.10
C LEU A 710 -2.68 -29.05 -1.56
N VAL A 711 -1.55 -28.71 -0.94
CA VAL A 711 -1.40 -28.61 0.50
C VAL A 711 -1.49 -27.14 0.90
N ARG A 712 -2.39 -26.82 1.83
CA ARG A 712 -2.59 -25.45 2.30
C ARG A 712 -2.97 -25.35 3.79
N PRO A 713 -2.62 -24.26 4.47
CA PRO A 713 -3.15 -23.96 5.79
C PRO A 713 -4.61 -23.46 5.70
N SER A 714 -5.35 -23.58 6.80
CA SER A 714 -6.68 -22.98 6.94
C SER A 714 -6.60 -21.45 7.17
N TYR A 715 -7.63 -20.70 6.75
CA TYR A 715 -7.80 -19.25 6.95
C TYR A 715 -6.68 -18.35 6.37
N VAL A 716 -6.31 -18.54 5.10
CA VAL A 716 -5.31 -17.72 4.40
C VAL A 716 -5.83 -17.17 3.07
N LEU A 717 -5.23 -16.06 2.61
CA LEU A 717 -5.52 -15.44 1.32
C LEU A 717 -4.30 -15.38 0.41
N GLY A 718 -4.56 -15.19 -0.89
CA GLY A 718 -3.50 -15.03 -1.89
C GLY A 718 -2.64 -16.29 -2.04
N GLY A 719 -3.20 -17.45 -1.68
CA GLY A 719 -2.50 -18.72 -1.67
C GLY A 719 -1.31 -18.80 -0.72
N GLN A 720 -1.30 -18.02 0.37
CA GLN A 720 -0.14 -17.94 1.26
C GLN A 720 0.29 -19.33 1.76
N ARG A 721 1.56 -19.68 1.52
CA ARG A 721 2.17 -20.98 1.86
C ARG A 721 1.51 -22.21 1.22
N MET A 722 0.71 -22.04 0.16
CA MET A 722 0.17 -23.17 -0.61
C MET A 722 1.25 -23.85 -1.45
N ARG A 723 1.17 -25.18 -1.61
CA ARG A 723 2.09 -25.96 -2.45
C ARG A 723 1.37 -27.11 -3.14
N ILE A 724 1.68 -27.33 -4.41
CA ILE A 724 1.32 -28.56 -5.11
C ILE A 724 2.41 -29.58 -4.79
N VAL A 725 2.01 -30.78 -4.38
CA VAL A 725 2.93 -31.89 -4.10
C VAL A 725 2.50 -33.11 -4.91
N ILE A 726 3.48 -33.84 -5.44
CA ILE A 726 3.23 -34.96 -6.36
C ILE A 726 3.50 -36.33 -5.75
N ASN A 727 4.08 -36.37 -4.54
CA ASN A 727 4.43 -37.61 -3.83
C ASN A 727 4.49 -37.40 -2.31
N GLU A 728 4.64 -38.51 -1.59
CA GLU A 728 4.66 -38.58 -0.12
C GLU A 728 5.83 -37.81 0.50
N GLU A 729 7.02 -37.86 -0.10
CA GLU A 729 8.21 -37.17 0.41
C GLU A 729 8.06 -35.64 0.37
N GLU A 730 7.49 -35.12 -0.72
CA GLU A 730 7.18 -33.69 -0.85
C GLU A 730 6.07 -33.23 0.08
N LEU A 731 5.05 -34.08 0.27
CA LEU A 731 3.97 -33.83 1.22
C LEU A 731 4.52 -33.70 2.64
N GLU A 732 5.35 -34.66 3.08
CA GLU A 732 5.98 -34.62 4.41
C GLU A 732 6.77 -33.33 4.63
N LYS A 733 7.66 -32.98 3.71
CA LYS A 733 8.45 -31.74 3.79
C LYS A 733 7.56 -30.50 3.86
N SER A 734 6.47 -30.48 3.09
CA SER A 734 5.55 -29.34 3.02
C SER A 734 4.74 -29.20 4.31
N VAL A 735 4.23 -30.31 4.85
CA VAL A 735 3.47 -30.36 6.11
C VAL A 735 4.35 -29.96 7.29
N LEU A 736 5.56 -30.50 7.40
CA LEU A 736 6.52 -30.13 8.45
C LEU A 736 6.87 -28.64 8.39
N SER A 737 7.05 -28.10 7.18
CA SER A 737 7.30 -26.68 6.98
C SER A 737 6.11 -25.84 7.44
N LEU A 738 4.87 -26.26 7.16
CA LEU A 738 3.66 -25.54 7.58
C LEU A 738 3.49 -25.54 9.10
N LEU A 739 3.55 -26.72 9.74
CA LEU A 739 3.36 -26.87 11.19
C LEU A 739 4.43 -26.13 12.00
N LYS A 740 5.64 -26.01 11.48
CA LYS A 740 6.71 -25.20 12.10
C LYS A 740 6.34 -23.72 12.19
N HIS A 741 5.62 -23.20 11.20
CA HIS A 741 5.23 -21.79 11.15
C HIS A 741 3.84 -21.52 11.74
N LEU A 742 2.95 -22.51 11.69
CA LEU A 742 1.57 -22.44 12.16
C LEU A 742 1.28 -23.66 13.06
N PRO A 743 1.87 -23.72 14.26
CA PRO A 743 1.69 -24.87 15.15
C PRO A 743 0.21 -25.03 15.55
N GLY A 744 -0.29 -26.27 15.48
CA GLY A 744 -1.68 -26.60 15.79
C GLY A 744 -2.71 -26.24 14.70
N ASN A 745 -2.27 -25.71 13.56
CA ASN A 745 -3.16 -25.39 12.44
C ASN A 745 -3.63 -26.67 11.72
N LYS A 746 -4.86 -26.63 11.22
CA LYS A 746 -5.47 -27.67 10.39
C LYS A 746 -4.94 -27.55 8.96
N ILE A 747 -4.38 -28.63 8.44
CA ILE A 747 -3.85 -28.71 7.07
C ILE A 747 -4.94 -29.25 6.16
N LEU A 748 -5.17 -28.57 5.04
CA LEU A 748 -6.10 -28.98 4.00
C LEU A 748 -5.32 -29.60 2.85
N ILE A 749 -5.80 -30.75 2.40
CA ILE A 749 -5.22 -31.52 1.29
C ILE A 749 -6.32 -31.67 0.25
N ASP A 750 -6.23 -30.91 -0.83
CA ASP A 750 -7.20 -30.89 -1.93
C ASP A 750 -6.61 -31.63 -3.14
N HIS A 751 -7.41 -32.40 -3.87
CA HIS A 751 -6.98 -33.00 -5.14
C HIS A 751 -6.69 -31.88 -6.14
N PHE A 752 -5.47 -31.85 -6.66
CA PHE A 752 -5.09 -30.86 -7.66
C PHE A 752 -5.64 -31.26 -9.02
N LEU A 753 -6.62 -30.50 -9.52
CA LEU A 753 -7.21 -30.73 -10.83
C LEU A 753 -6.25 -30.29 -11.94
N ASP A 754 -5.33 -31.16 -12.34
CA ASP A 754 -4.35 -30.83 -13.38
C ASP A 754 -5.01 -30.49 -14.74
N ARG A 755 -4.42 -29.52 -15.46
CA ARG A 755 -4.82 -29.01 -16.79
C ARG A 755 -6.29 -28.63 -16.94
N CYS A 756 -6.93 -28.11 -15.91
CA CYS A 756 -8.28 -27.56 -16.04
C CYS A 756 -8.26 -26.05 -16.34
N GLN A 757 -9.34 -25.56 -16.95
CA GLN A 757 -9.56 -24.12 -17.09
C GLN A 757 -9.99 -23.56 -15.73
N GLU A 758 -9.58 -22.35 -15.41
CA GLU A 758 -10.02 -21.63 -14.22
C GLU A 758 -10.90 -20.44 -14.64
N ALA A 759 -11.96 -20.19 -13.87
CA ALA A 759 -12.87 -19.09 -14.10
C ALA A 759 -13.45 -18.61 -12.77
N GLU A 760 -13.92 -17.37 -12.73
CA GLU A 760 -14.56 -16.83 -11.55
C GLU A 760 -15.80 -15.99 -11.88
N ILE A 761 -16.71 -15.94 -10.90
CA ILE A 761 -17.94 -15.15 -10.95
C ILE A 761 -17.94 -14.20 -9.77
N ASP A 762 -18.08 -12.91 -10.07
CA ASP A 762 -18.45 -11.89 -9.10
C ASP A 762 -19.95 -11.58 -9.23
N ALA A 763 -20.63 -11.49 -8.09
CA ALA A 763 -22.07 -11.30 -8.04
C ALA A 763 -22.53 -10.51 -6.81
N ILE A 764 -23.77 -9.98 -6.91
CA ILE A 764 -24.49 -9.33 -5.82
C ILE A 764 -25.75 -10.15 -5.52
N PHE A 765 -26.03 -10.39 -4.24
CA PHE A 765 -27.26 -11.01 -3.78
C PHE A 765 -27.95 -10.10 -2.75
N ASP A 766 -29.23 -9.77 -2.96
CA ASP A 766 -30.01 -8.93 -2.04
C ASP A 766 -30.88 -9.74 -1.04
N GLY A 767 -30.75 -11.06 -1.06
CA GLY A 767 -31.58 -12.00 -0.30
C GLY A 767 -32.74 -12.60 -1.10
N GLU A 768 -33.10 -11.98 -2.23
CA GLU A 768 -34.19 -12.41 -3.11
C GLU A 768 -33.70 -12.62 -4.54
N ASN A 769 -33.05 -11.61 -5.12
CA ASN A 769 -32.52 -11.54 -6.47
C ASN A 769 -31.01 -11.73 -6.47
N PHE A 770 -30.51 -12.50 -7.43
CA PHE A 770 -29.08 -12.73 -7.66
C PHE A 770 -28.68 -12.08 -8.98
N HIS A 771 -27.64 -11.24 -8.94
CA HIS A 771 -27.14 -10.53 -10.11
C HIS A 771 -25.66 -10.85 -10.35
N VAL A 772 -25.37 -11.44 -11.51
CA VAL A 772 -24.00 -11.72 -11.96
C VAL A 772 -23.36 -10.44 -12.51
N MET A 773 -22.36 -9.93 -11.81
CA MET A 773 -21.59 -8.76 -12.24
C MET A 773 -20.77 -9.10 -13.48
N GLY A 774 -19.98 -10.18 -13.42
CA GLY A 774 -19.14 -10.65 -14.51
C GLY A 774 -18.70 -12.10 -14.34
N VAL A 775 -18.44 -12.76 -15.47
CA VAL A 775 -17.86 -14.10 -15.55
C VAL A 775 -16.54 -13.96 -16.28
N MET A 776 -15.43 -14.19 -15.57
CA MET A 776 -14.09 -14.08 -16.11
C MET A 776 -13.48 -15.45 -16.30
N GLU A 777 -12.80 -15.65 -17.43
CA GLU A 777 -12.05 -16.87 -17.73
C GLU A 777 -10.55 -16.57 -17.71
N HIS A 778 -9.78 -17.37 -16.96
CA HIS A 778 -8.34 -17.24 -16.93
C HIS A 778 -7.72 -17.80 -18.20
N ILE A 779 -6.62 -17.19 -18.64
CA ILE A 779 -5.88 -17.67 -19.82
C ILE A 779 -4.90 -18.78 -19.41
N GLU A 780 -4.25 -18.61 -18.26
CA GLU A 780 -3.48 -19.63 -17.59
C GLU A 780 -4.38 -20.77 -17.08
N PRO A 781 -3.92 -22.03 -17.10
CA PRO A 781 -4.66 -23.13 -16.50
C PRO A 781 -4.63 -23.04 -14.96
N ALA A 782 -5.55 -23.77 -14.31
CA ALA A 782 -5.57 -23.82 -12.86
C ALA A 782 -4.25 -24.35 -12.28
N GLY A 783 -3.85 -23.78 -11.15
CA GLY A 783 -2.54 -24.00 -10.53
C GLY A 783 -1.66 -22.75 -10.55
N ILE A 784 -1.98 -21.78 -11.42
CA ILE A 784 -1.56 -20.39 -11.25
C ILE A 784 -2.67 -19.67 -10.49
N HIS A 785 -2.32 -19.00 -9.40
CA HIS A 785 -3.28 -18.28 -8.59
C HIS A 785 -4.00 -17.18 -9.40
N SER A 786 -5.32 -17.05 -9.24
CA SER A 786 -6.18 -16.05 -9.93
C SER A 786 -5.62 -14.62 -9.99
N GLY A 787 -4.98 -14.19 -8.91
CA GLY A 787 -4.29 -12.89 -8.84
C GLY A 787 -3.16 -12.72 -9.86
N ASP A 788 -2.43 -13.78 -10.17
CA ASP A 788 -1.28 -13.81 -11.11
C ASP A 788 -1.68 -14.26 -12.52
N SER A 789 -2.94 -14.63 -12.73
CA SER A 789 -3.47 -14.97 -14.03
C SER A 789 -3.95 -13.74 -14.79
N ASN A 790 -3.76 -13.79 -16.10
CA ASN A 790 -4.51 -12.98 -17.04
C ASN A 790 -5.95 -13.52 -17.10
N ALA A 791 -6.93 -12.63 -17.06
CA ALA A 791 -8.34 -13.00 -17.08
C ALA A 791 -9.10 -12.19 -18.13
N VAL A 792 -10.03 -12.85 -18.84
CA VAL A 792 -10.81 -12.22 -19.92
C VAL A 792 -12.28 -12.10 -19.51
N LEU A 793 -12.85 -10.93 -19.76
CA LEU A 793 -14.26 -10.61 -19.57
C LEU A 793 -14.88 -10.14 -20.91
N PRO A 794 -15.99 -10.72 -21.37
CA PRO A 794 -16.60 -11.97 -20.88
C PRO A 794 -15.69 -13.18 -21.15
N ALA A 795 -16.02 -14.34 -20.58
CA ALA A 795 -15.37 -15.62 -20.89
C ALA A 795 -15.27 -15.87 -22.40
N PHE A 796 -14.11 -16.35 -22.87
CA PHE A 796 -13.74 -16.36 -24.29
C PHE A 796 -13.83 -17.74 -24.94
N ASN A 797 -13.70 -18.81 -24.15
CA ASN A 797 -13.64 -20.20 -24.61
C ASN A 797 -14.54 -21.15 -23.81
N LEU A 798 -15.21 -20.68 -22.75
CA LEU A 798 -16.26 -21.45 -22.06
C LEU A 798 -17.55 -21.56 -22.89
N SER A 799 -18.14 -22.76 -22.92
CA SER A 799 -19.45 -22.95 -23.56
C SER A 799 -20.57 -22.29 -22.75
N GLN A 800 -21.66 -21.89 -23.42
CA GLN A 800 -22.82 -21.30 -22.74
C GLN A 800 -23.40 -22.19 -21.64
N LEU A 801 -23.38 -23.53 -21.83
CA LEU A 801 -23.85 -24.47 -20.83
C LEU A 801 -22.97 -24.41 -19.56
N ILE A 802 -21.65 -24.31 -19.73
CA ILE A 802 -20.69 -24.18 -18.61
C ILE A 802 -20.94 -22.87 -17.87
N VAL A 803 -21.05 -21.75 -18.60
CA VAL A 803 -21.34 -20.43 -17.99
C VAL A 803 -22.65 -20.47 -17.19
N THR A 804 -23.73 -20.97 -17.79
CA THR A 804 -25.04 -21.10 -17.12
C THR A 804 -24.97 -22.02 -15.89
N THR A 805 -24.15 -23.07 -15.95
CA THR A 805 -23.92 -23.98 -14.81
C THR A 805 -23.20 -23.28 -13.67
N MET A 806 -22.17 -22.48 -13.97
CA MET A 806 -21.48 -21.68 -12.96
C MET A 806 -22.43 -20.66 -12.33
N GLU A 807 -23.20 -19.92 -13.12
CA GLU A 807 -24.19 -18.95 -12.62
C GLU A 807 -25.23 -19.62 -11.71
N TYR A 808 -25.74 -20.79 -12.11
CA TYR A 808 -26.67 -21.59 -11.31
C TYR A 808 -26.07 -22.06 -9.98
N TYR A 809 -24.82 -22.55 -9.98
CA TYR A 809 -24.13 -22.91 -8.75
C TYR A 809 -23.87 -21.69 -7.87
N SER A 810 -23.49 -20.57 -8.46
CA SER A 810 -23.25 -19.33 -7.74
C SER A 810 -24.50 -18.82 -7.01
N GLU A 811 -25.64 -18.81 -7.70
CA GLU A 811 -26.92 -18.44 -7.09
C GLU A 811 -27.30 -19.40 -5.96
N LYS A 812 -27.15 -20.73 -6.17
CA LYS A 812 -27.41 -21.73 -5.14
C LYS A 812 -26.56 -21.50 -3.89
N ILE A 813 -25.26 -21.26 -4.08
CA ILE A 813 -24.34 -20.97 -2.98
C ILE A 813 -24.74 -19.68 -2.27
N ALA A 814 -25.03 -18.62 -3.00
CA ALA A 814 -25.42 -17.34 -2.43
C ALA A 814 -26.69 -17.45 -1.57
N ARG A 815 -27.70 -18.19 -2.04
CA ARG A 815 -28.92 -18.48 -1.29
C ARG A 815 -28.64 -19.35 -0.07
N ALA A 816 -27.84 -20.39 -0.23
CA ALA A 816 -27.54 -21.35 0.84
C ALA A 816 -26.71 -20.73 1.97
N LEU A 817 -25.86 -19.76 1.66
CA LEU A 817 -25.06 -19.01 2.63
C LEU A 817 -25.77 -17.76 3.14
N ASN A 818 -26.98 -17.44 2.69
CA ASN A 818 -27.70 -16.21 3.03
C ASN A 818 -26.86 -14.94 2.80
N ILE A 819 -26.21 -14.85 1.64
CA ILE A 819 -25.39 -13.70 1.27
C ILE A 819 -26.24 -12.42 1.25
N LYS A 820 -25.63 -11.30 1.63
CA LYS A 820 -26.21 -9.96 1.47
C LYS A 820 -25.11 -9.00 1.03
N GLY A 821 -25.13 -8.63 -0.24
CA GLY A 821 -24.06 -7.88 -0.88
C GLY A 821 -23.22 -8.76 -1.80
N LEU A 822 -21.90 -8.60 -1.74
CA LEU A 822 -20.96 -9.20 -2.68
C LEU A 822 -20.66 -10.67 -2.38
N ILE A 823 -20.45 -11.45 -3.43
CA ILE A 823 -19.84 -12.77 -3.39
C ILE A 823 -19.02 -13.01 -4.66
N ASN A 824 -17.81 -13.54 -4.48
CA ASN A 824 -16.94 -14.06 -5.52
C ASN A 824 -16.87 -15.58 -5.41
N ILE A 825 -16.90 -16.31 -6.52
CA ILE A 825 -16.81 -17.77 -6.54
C ILE A 825 -15.85 -18.20 -7.64
N GLN A 826 -14.87 -19.01 -7.28
CA GLN A 826 -13.87 -19.54 -8.20
C GLN A 826 -14.19 -20.98 -8.60
N PHE A 827 -13.98 -21.29 -9.87
CA PHE A 827 -14.33 -22.54 -10.51
C PHE A 827 -13.15 -23.15 -11.26
N ALA A 828 -13.07 -24.47 -11.21
CA ALA A 828 -12.24 -25.28 -12.10
C ALA A 828 -13.14 -26.02 -13.09
N ILE A 829 -12.79 -26.01 -14.37
CA ILE A 829 -13.56 -26.65 -15.44
C ILE A 829 -12.70 -27.72 -16.11
N LYS A 830 -13.12 -28.98 -15.99
CA LYS A 830 -12.41 -30.14 -16.52
C LYS A 830 -13.38 -31.09 -17.21
N ASP A 831 -13.06 -31.47 -18.45
CA ASP A 831 -13.86 -32.41 -19.27
C ASP A 831 -15.38 -32.04 -19.33
N GLY A 832 -15.68 -30.74 -19.35
CA GLY A 832 -17.05 -30.20 -19.38
C GLY A 832 -17.76 -30.16 -18.02
N GLN A 833 -17.12 -30.64 -16.94
CA GLN A 833 -17.64 -30.57 -15.58
C GLN A 833 -17.12 -29.32 -14.85
N VAL A 834 -18.03 -28.65 -14.13
CA VAL A 834 -17.75 -27.46 -13.31
C VAL A 834 -17.57 -27.87 -11.85
N PHE A 835 -16.42 -27.54 -11.27
CA PHE A 835 -16.07 -27.76 -9.87
C PHE A 835 -15.91 -26.42 -9.16
N VAL A 836 -16.50 -26.28 -7.97
CA VAL A 836 -16.28 -25.11 -7.12
C VAL A 836 -14.96 -25.26 -6.35
N ILE A 837 -14.10 -24.26 -6.46
CA ILE A 837 -12.83 -24.17 -5.72
C ILE A 837 -13.10 -23.53 -4.35
N GLU A 838 -13.56 -22.28 -4.34
CA GLU A 838 -13.83 -21.50 -3.14
C GLU A 838 -14.95 -20.47 -3.38
N ALA A 839 -15.55 -19.99 -2.30
CA ALA A 839 -16.46 -18.85 -2.30
C ALA A 839 -15.98 -17.80 -1.29
N ASN A 840 -15.98 -16.56 -1.72
CA ASN A 840 -15.51 -15.40 -0.97
C ASN A 840 -16.69 -14.44 -0.82
N PRO A 841 -17.44 -14.49 0.29
CA PRO A 841 -18.64 -13.68 0.54
C PRO A 841 -18.34 -12.21 0.91
N ARG A 842 -17.53 -11.58 0.07
CA ARG A 842 -16.99 -10.23 0.21
C ARG A 842 -16.58 -9.67 -1.15
N ALA A 843 -16.10 -8.43 -1.17
CA ALA A 843 -15.45 -7.88 -2.35
C ALA A 843 -14.22 -8.71 -2.75
N SER A 844 -14.03 -8.86 -4.04
CA SER A 844 -12.85 -9.48 -4.67
C SER A 844 -11.95 -8.42 -5.28
N ARG A 845 -10.69 -8.78 -5.54
CA ARG A 845 -9.75 -7.89 -6.23
C ARG A 845 -10.18 -7.57 -7.67
N THR A 846 -10.99 -8.42 -8.29
CA THR A 846 -11.49 -8.24 -9.66
C THR A 846 -12.72 -7.34 -9.75
N THR A 847 -13.33 -7.02 -8.61
CA THR A 847 -14.53 -6.18 -8.55
C THR A 847 -14.34 -4.80 -9.20
N PRO A 848 -13.23 -4.06 -8.97
CA PRO A 848 -12.93 -2.82 -9.70
C PRO A 848 -12.78 -3.04 -11.21
N PHE A 849 -12.02 -4.05 -11.63
CA PHE A 849 -11.86 -4.40 -13.06
C PHE A 849 -13.20 -4.60 -13.77
N ILE A 850 -14.11 -5.39 -13.18
CA ILE A 850 -15.44 -5.64 -13.74
C ILE A 850 -16.27 -4.35 -13.77
N ALA A 851 -16.21 -3.54 -12.70
CA ALA A 851 -16.93 -2.26 -12.63
C ALA A 851 -16.48 -1.31 -13.75
N LYS A 852 -15.17 -1.21 -14.01
CA LYS A 852 -14.62 -0.39 -15.11
C LYS A 852 -14.95 -0.95 -16.48
N ALA A 853 -14.76 -2.25 -16.68
CA ALA A 853 -14.98 -2.88 -17.97
C ALA A 853 -16.43 -2.77 -18.45
N TYR A 854 -17.39 -2.92 -17.54
CA TYR A 854 -18.82 -2.76 -17.86
C TYR A 854 -19.36 -1.35 -17.63
N GLN A 855 -18.60 -0.45 -17.02
CA GLN A 855 -19.02 0.90 -16.62
C GLN A 855 -20.26 0.90 -15.72
N VAL A 856 -20.28 0.00 -14.73
CA VAL A 856 -21.36 -0.13 -13.75
C VAL A 856 -20.79 0.07 -12.34
N PRO A 857 -21.38 0.94 -11.50
CA PRO A 857 -20.91 1.20 -10.13
C PRO A 857 -21.36 0.08 -9.16
N TYR A 858 -20.93 -1.15 -9.43
CA TYR A 858 -21.39 -2.34 -8.70
C TYR A 858 -21.16 -2.25 -7.19
N LEU A 859 -20.10 -1.60 -6.75
CA LEU A 859 -19.71 -1.53 -5.34
C LEU A 859 -20.60 -0.57 -4.56
N ASN A 860 -20.97 0.56 -5.18
CA ASN A 860 -21.97 1.46 -4.66
C ASN A 860 -23.33 0.75 -4.55
N ILE A 861 -23.75 0.04 -5.59
CA ILE A 861 -24.99 -0.77 -5.61
C ILE A 861 -24.96 -1.84 -4.50
N ALA A 862 -23.89 -2.61 -4.41
CA ALA A 862 -23.75 -3.68 -3.43
C ALA A 862 -23.78 -3.14 -2.00
N THR A 863 -23.17 -1.99 -1.75
CA THR A 863 -23.20 -1.35 -0.42
C THR A 863 -24.62 -0.89 -0.06
N LYS A 864 -25.37 -0.30 -1.00
CA LYS A 864 -26.79 0.05 -0.77
C LYS A 864 -27.66 -1.17 -0.47
N VAL A 865 -27.37 -2.30 -1.13
CA VAL A 865 -28.00 -3.59 -0.85
C VAL A 865 -27.62 -4.11 0.54
N MET A 866 -26.34 -4.04 0.93
CA MET A 866 -25.87 -4.44 2.26
C MET A 866 -26.53 -3.65 3.38
N LEU A 867 -26.74 -2.34 3.16
CA LEU A 867 -27.46 -1.44 4.08
C LEU A 867 -28.96 -1.75 4.17
N GLY A 868 -29.51 -2.49 3.20
CA GLY A 868 -30.95 -2.71 3.06
C GLY A 868 -31.72 -1.47 2.60
N ALA A 869 -31.01 -0.47 2.06
CA ALA A 869 -31.61 0.76 1.54
C ALA A 869 -32.30 0.53 0.17
N ASN A 870 -31.78 -0.42 -0.61
CA ASN A 870 -32.29 -0.78 -1.92
C ASN A 870 -32.26 -2.29 -2.17
N LYS A 871 -33.13 -2.75 -3.07
CA LYS A 871 -33.04 -4.06 -3.71
C LYS A 871 -32.33 -3.95 -5.06
N LEU A 872 -31.86 -5.08 -5.59
CA LEU A 872 -31.27 -5.10 -6.94
C LEU A 872 -32.25 -4.64 -8.02
N THR A 873 -33.55 -4.90 -7.82
CA THR A 873 -34.62 -4.47 -8.72
C THR A 873 -34.82 -2.95 -8.79
N ASP A 874 -34.25 -2.19 -7.85
CA ASP A 874 -34.33 -0.72 -7.85
C ASP A 874 -33.32 -0.09 -8.81
N PHE A 875 -32.35 -0.88 -9.30
CA PHE A 875 -31.29 -0.42 -10.18
C PHE A 875 -31.48 -0.93 -11.60
N LYS A 876 -31.25 -0.05 -12.57
CA LYS A 876 -31.12 -0.43 -13.98
C LYS A 876 -29.64 -0.73 -14.27
N ILE A 877 -29.28 -2.01 -14.29
CA ILE A 877 -27.89 -2.44 -14.55
C ILE A 877 -27.72 -2.77 -16.03
N GLU A 878 -26.99 -1.93 -16.76
CA GLU A 878 -26.68 -2.12 -18.18
C GLU A 878 -25.16 -2.26 -18.37
N LYS A 879 -24.74 -3.41 -18.91
CA LYS A 879 -23.31 -3.71 -19.16
C LYS A 879 -22.85 -3.02 -20.45
N ASN A 880 -21.93 -2.07 -20.34
CA ASN A 880 -21.38 -1.33 -21.48
C ASN A 880 -19.96 -1.82 -21.83
N LEU A 881 -19.86 -3.01 -22.44
CA LEU A 881 -18.60 -3.54 -22.97
C LEU A 881 -18.79 -3.97 -24.43
N LYS A 882 -17.87 -3.54 -25.30
CA LYS A 882 -17.79 -4.01 -26.69
C LYS A 882 -16.52 -4.84 -26.85
N GLY A 883 -16.65 -6.05 -27.41
CA GLY A 883 -15.52 -6.97 -27.52
C GLY A 883 -15.19 -7.60 -26.16
N PHE A 884 -13.92 -7.53 -25.76
CA PHE A 884 -13.42 -8.14 -24.52
C PHE A 884 -12.52 -7.15 -23.75
N ALA A 885 -12.51 -7.31 -22.44
CA ALA A 885 -11.52 -6.70 -21.54
C ALA A 885 -10.61 -7.80 -20.99
N ILE A 886 -9.31 -7.55 -20.96
CA ILE A 886 -8.29 -8.43 -20.39
C ILE A 886 -7.72 -7.73 -19.16
N LYS A 887 -7.74 -8.42 -18.03
CA LYS A 887 -7.01 -8.06 -16.80
C LYS A 887 -5.61 -8.66 -16.90
N GLU A 888 -4.59 -7.82 -16.82
CA GLU A 888 -3.18 -8.18 -16.96
C GLU A 888 -2.46 -7.99 -15.62
N PRO A 889 -1.93 -9.04 -14.98
CA PRO A 889 -1.18 -8.90 -13.74
C PRO A 889 0.21 -8.33 -14.01
N VAL A 890 0.68 -7.46 -13.11
CA VAL A 890 2.01 -6.85 -13.16
C VAL A 890 2.86 -7.33 -11.99
N PHE A 891 4.11 -7.68 -12.29
CA PHE A 891 5.04 -8.29 -11.34
C PHE A 891 6.27 -7.43 -11.10
N SER A 892 6.79 -7.47 -9.87
CA SER A 892 8.02 -6.77 -9.47
C SER A 892 9.24 -7.71 -9.39
N PHE A 893 9.31 -8.77 -10.19
CA PHE A 893 10.44 -9.75 -10.16
C PHE A 893 11.81 -9.11 -10.42
N ASN A 894 11.86 -8.00 -11.14
CA ASN A 894 13.09 -7.24 -11.37
C ASN A 894 13.72 -6.66 -10.09
N LYS A 895 12.94 -6.54 -9.00
CA LYS A 895 13.45 -6.16 -7.67
C LYS A 895 14.10 -7.32 -6.91
N PHE A 896 13.95 -8.55 -7.41
CA PHE A 896 14.45 -9.76 -6.77
C PHE A 896 15.20 -10.65 -7.79
N PRO A 897 16.39 -10.25 -8.26
CA PRO A 897 17.09 -10.91 -9.37
C PRO A 897 17.44 -12.39 -9.10
N GLY A 898 17.59 -12.79 -7.85
CA GLY A 898 17.85 -14.19 -7.45
C GLY A 898 16.61 -15.08 -7.35
N VAL A 899 15.42 -14.53 -7.61
CA VAL A 899 14.15 -15.25 -7.49
C VAL A 899 13.70 -15.77 -8.84
N ASN A 900 13.31 -17.04 -8.87
CA ASN A 900 12.83 -17.67 -10.10
C ASN A 900 11.47 -17.08 -10.52
N LYS A 901 11.33 -16.78 -11.82
CA LYS A 901 10.12 -16.19 -12.43
C LYS A 901 9.09 -17.28 -12.75
N GLU A 902 8.70 -18.01 -11.72
CA GLU A 902 7.70 -19.08 -11.77
C GLU A 902 6.43 -18.62 -11.06
N LEU A 903 5.30 -18.95 -11.68
CA LEU A 903 3.94 -18.74 -11.17
C LEU A 903 3.39 -20.07 -10.66
N GLY A 904 2.62 -20.00 -9.58
CA GLY A 904 2.05 -21.16 -8.94
C GLY A 904 0.85 -20.79 -8.07
N PRO A 905 0.48 -21.61 -7.09
CA PRO A 905 -0.73 -21.40 -6.30
C PRO A 905 -0.63 -20.22 -5.32
N GLU A 906 0.57 -19.63 -5.13
CA GLU A 906 0.80 -18.47 -4.29
C GLU A 906 0.99 -17.21 -5.15
N MET A 907 0.15 -16.19 -4.91
CA MET A 907 0.17 -14.91 -5.65
C MET A 907 1.45 -14.11 -5.40
N LYS A 908 2.00 -13.51 -6.47
CA LYS A 908 3.23 -12.69 -6.48
C LYS A 908 3.10 -11.33 -7.21
N SER A 909 2.04 -11.12 -7.98
CA SER A 909 1.78 -9.85 -8.66
C SER A 909 1.54 -8.71 -7.66
N THR A 910 1.93 -7.50 -8.02
CA THR A 910 1.82 -6.29 -7.18
C THR A 910 0.68 -5.37 -7.62
N GLY A 911 0.22 -5.50 -8.87
CA GLY A 911 -0.86 -4.69 -9.42
C GLY A 911 -1.41 -5.30 -10.71
N GLU A 912 -2.30 -4.57 -11.37
CA GLU A 912 -2.95 -5.00 -12.59
C GLU A 912 -3.17 -3.85 -13.60
N ALA A 913 -3.31 -4.21 -14.87
CA ALA A 913 -3.74 -3.33 -15.95
C ALA A 913 -5.01 -3.89 -16.62
N ILE A 914 -5.75 -3.00 -17.29
CA ILE A 914 -6.86 -3.38 -18.17
C ILE A 914 -6.50 -3.10 -19.63
N ARG A 915 -6.82 -4.04 -20.52
CA ARG A 915 -6.71 -3.87 -21.97
C ARG A 915 -8.00 -4.26 -22.65
N PHE A 916 -8.50 -3.39 -23.52
CA PHE A 916 -9.67 -3.68 -24.35
C PHE A 916 -9.24 -4.19 -25.71
N ILE A 917 -9.87 -5.28 -26.16
CA ILE A 917 -9.68 -5.83 -27.51
C ILE A 917 -11.03 -5.96 -28.20
N LYS A 918 -11.04 -5.75 -29.51
CA LYS A 918 -12.29 -5.84 -30.30
C LYS A 918 -12.78 -7.29 -30.43
N ASP A 919 -11.85 -8.20 -30.67
CA ASP A 919 -12.11 -9.63 -30.84
C ASP A 919 -10.85 -10.46 -30.59
N LEU A 920 -11.00 -11.79 -30.48
CA LEU A 920 -9.92 -12.72 -30.15
C LEU A 920 -8.86 -12.89 -31.26
N ARG A 921 -8.98 -12.22 -32.41
CA ARG A 921 -7.93 -12.19 -33.45
C ARG A 921 -6.85 -11.17 -33.16
N ASP A 922 -7.07 -10.32 -32.15
CA ASP A 922 -6.10 -9.32 -31.69
C ASP A 922 -4.71 -9.95 -31.52
N PRO A 923 -3.64 -9.36 -32.11
CA PRO A 923 -2.29 -9.89 -31.99
C PRO A 923 -1.83 -10.07 -30.54
N TYR A 924 -2.24 -9.19 -29.64
CA TYR A 924 -1.87 -9.24 -28.24
C TYR A 924 -2.45 -10.50 -27.57
N PHE A 925 -3.76 -10.73 -27.72
CA PHE A 925 -4.42 -11.92 -27.17
C PHE A 925 -3.82 -13.22 -27.71
N ARG A 926 -3.53 -13.29 -29.02
CA ARG A 926 -2.94 -14.49 -29.63
C ARG A 926 -1.55 -14.80 -29.07
N THR A 927 -0.73 -13.80 -28.79
CA THR A 927 0.57 -13.98 -28.14
C THR A 927 0.38 -14.47 -26.71
N LEU A 928 -0.46 -13.80 -25.95
CA LEU A 928 -0.69 -14.13 -24.54
C LEU A 928 -1.25 -15.55 -24.36
N TYR A 929 -2.21 -15.96 -25.20
CA TYR A 929 -2.75 -17.32 -25.20
C TYR A 929 -1.72 -18.39 -25.60
N LYS A 930 -0.77 -18.06 -26.49
CA LYS A 930 0.33 -18.96 -26.86
C LYS A 930 1.31 -19.15 -25.70
N GLU A 931 1.45 -18.14 -24.85
CA GLU A 931 2.43 -18.09 -23.76
C GLU A 931 1.86 -18.47 -22.38
N ARG A 932 0.56 -18.79 -22.29
CA ARG A 932 -0.20 -19.15 -21.07
C ARG A 932 0.39 -20.22 -20.15
N SER A 933 1.41 -20.94 -20.59
CA SER A 933 2.07 -22.02 -19.85
C SER A 933 3.56 -21.78 -19.66
N MET A 934 4.10 -20.64 -20.12
CA MET A 934 5.54 -20.35 -20.10
C MET A 934 6.10 -20.25 -18.68
N HIS A 935 5.29 -19.73 -17.75
CA HIS A 935 5.72 -19.45 -16.37
C HIS A 935 5.15 -20.42 -15.33
N LEU A 936 4.47 -21.51 -15.74
CA LEU A 936 4.00 -22.53 -14.81
C LEU A 936 5.17 -23.11 -14.02
N SER A 937 5.08 -23.10 -12.68
CA SER A 937 6.06 -23.78 -11.83
C SER A 937 6.13 -25.27 -12.17
N LYS A 938 7.35 -25.82 -12.17
CA LYS A 938 7.61 -27.24 -12.47
C LYS A 938 6.92 -28.20 -11.51
#